data_AF-A0A166EWV2-F1
#
_entry.id   AF-A0A166EWV2-F1
#
_cell.length_a   1.000
_cell.length_b   1.000
_cell.length_c   1.000
_cell.angle_alpha   90.00
_cell.angle_beta   90.00
_cell.angle_gamma   90.00
#
_symmetry.space_group_name_H-M   'P 1'
#
loop_
_entity.id
_entity.type
_entity.pdbx_description
1 polymer ?
#
loop_
_entity_poly.entity_id
_entity_poly.type
_entity_poly.pdbx_seq_one_letter_code
_entity_poly.pdbx_strand_id
1 'polypeptide(L)'
;MSLVSIHSSVGLLGVFPPHPSAHSLQWTAEGQLAFLGKNAIYILTPALGLNIDVSSAVKNAPSKLNTVTTPLPWLKTVIEQDKRNLYYHWPSDSQEWGTASLGSLDLCLRALTTSPSLLASDKPYVIAVITSNMQLSLWIPLKDHLRGQWTLLKECTLLLRDIASQAARTRVHQTLHAQVGCCSWSSQPLFSDPAPLCDGSLLALGSRAGSIILLQVSEGTPSSLEHVATLQVSDHWVTHLAWNEWTLSAPQQARATLACGVADGSIILVEVTQTLHAEAASQLGHIYRLEVQTNASEPIYAADKKTTTGLQWVTLPARGAVLVFFKPGLVHLWSLQHAEELWSGSRVFRLQTQKTSASSSFLHPVSGVSYIAKYDMLVLSLQDGSFHAVYQMTTEPTLVSPEPTLPTSSAMSSLSRTIFGRCEEKPVKKTDLSVVDGMTSFNGSSTFIWTCESLCPTDFSYKADAQRTTNIITADIWSENDPELLTHQIHQVLSLPPSTSGRAPLDLLRPIIFGLQNDEHLLALFPRLLEVLNAPIPMLLPETYAEARELTPELRREVRDNIGKHLLGSQRMIALRLRLSLADYCWRRAPDDELRTQCSSAASLLLGAVSHSIQQVLIDHLSAILNITTKEDLPFVYRVVIQCLLPGAPPSLSESAQILANRATERGQQFSSGQDTNDLEESCPACGLAVPYNDVSSATCPNGHQWMRCSITSFILSTPMVRTCIGCTRKAFLPPIRKQAKKTEGEGMDLDGPPADDEPDVSHLPPAARSWVVQELLRAASRCLFCGNSFVSLL
;
A
#
# COMPACT_ATOMS: atom_id res chain seq x y z
N MET A 1 -2.95 13.20 37.34
CA MET A 1 -2.27 12.56 36.20
C MET A 1 -3.36 12.02 35.30
N SER A 2 -3.54 12.59 34.12
CA SER A 2 -4.47 12.05 33.12
C SER A 2 -4.08 10.61 32.80
N LEU A 3 -5.08 9.75 32.60
CA LEU A 3 -4.89 8.38 32.16
C LEU A 3 -4.24 8.42 30.77
N VAL A 4 -3.12 7.71 30.62
CA VAL A 4 -2.38 7.61 29.36
C VAL A 4 -2.83 6.33 28.69
N SER A 5 -3.45 6.45 27.52
CA SER A 5 -3.93 5.32 26.74
C SER A 5 -2.77 4.66 25.99
N ILE A 6 -2.41 3.45 26.40
CA ILE A 6 -1.47 2.59 25.68
C ILE A 6 -2.30 1.51 24.99
N HIS A 7 -2.37 1.56 23.66
CA HIS A 7 -3.21 0.68 22.86
C HIS A 7 -2.53 -0.66 22.59
N SER A 8 -1.20 -0.68 22.43
CA SER A 8 -0.43 -1.93 22.35
C SER A 8 1.05 -1.72 22.66
N SER A 9 1.72 -2.79 23.10
CA SER A 9 3.18 -2.86 23.27
C SER A 9 3.68 -4.22 22.83
N VAL A 10 4.26 -4.32 21.63
CA VAL A 10 4.74 -5.57 21.04
C VAL A 10 6.25 -5.66 21.16
N GLY A 11 6.74 -6.56 22.01
CA GLY A 11 8.18 -6.83 22.15
C GLY A 11 8.72 -7.70 21.01
N LEU A 12 9.83 -7.27 20.40
CA LEU A 12 10.55 -7.98 19.36
C LEU A 12 11.98 -8.30 19.83
N LEU A 13 12.28 -9.59 20.00
CA LEU A 13 13.59 -10.08 20.43
C LEU A 13 14.59 -10.08 19.28
N GLY A 14 15.82 -9.65 19.55
CA GLY A 14 16.91 -9.64 18.58
C GLY A 14 16.80 -8.54 17.54
N VAL A 15 15.92 -7.55 17.75
CA VAL A 15 15.59 -6.55 16.73
C VAL A 15 16.00 -5.18 17.20
N PHE A 16 16.81 -4.53 16.40
CA PHE A 16 17.10 -3.09 16.47
C PHE A 16 17.56 -2.70 15.07
N PRO A 17 17.19 -1.53 14.54
CA PRO A 17 17.73 -1.06 13.28
C PRO A 17 19.21 -0.71 13.44
N PRO A 18 20.02 -0.80 12.36
CA PRO A 18 21.42 -0.44 12.45
C PRO A 18 21.62 1.07 12.62
N HIS A 19 20.69 1.87 12.07
CA HIS A 19 20.73 3.33 12.14
C HIS A 19 19.31 3.90 12.32
N PRO A 20 19.14 4.95 13.13
CA PRO A 20 17.86 5.66 13.24
C PRO A 20 17.54 6.35 11.92
N SER A 21 16.27 6.31 11.54
CA SER A 21 15.78 6.93 10.30
C SER A 21 14.30 7.19 10.42
N ALA A 22 13.84 8.31 9.86
CA ALA A 22 12.41 8.59 9.70
C ALA A 22 11.68 7.52 8.87
N HIS A 23 12.42 6.69 8.14
CA HIS A 23 11.92 5.63 7.26
C HIS A 23 12.12 4.22 7.82
N SER A 24 12.64 4.07 9.04
CA SER A 24 12.77 2.75 9.68
C SER A 24 11.41 2.10 9.96
N LEU A 25 10.35 2.92 10.07
CA LEU A 25 8.99 2.51 10.37
C LEU A 25 8.03 3.17 9.37
N GLN A 26 7.45 2.40 8.45
CA GLN A 26 6.62 2.91 7.36
C GLN A 26 5.30 2.13 7.22
N TRP A 27 4.24 2.82 6.82
CA TRP A 27 3.00 2.17 6.42
C TRP A 27 3.07 1.76 4.96
N THR A 28 2.67 0.52 4.67
CA THR A 28 2.48 0.02 3.32
C THR A 28 1.13 0.47 2.76
N ALA A 29 0.99 0.46 1.44
CA ALA A 29 -0.27 0.78 0.79
C ALA A 29 -1.40 -0.24 1.07
N GLU A 30 -1.09 -1.37 1.70
CA GLU A 30 -2.08 -2.35 2.21
C GLU A 30 -2.47 -2.10 3.68
N GLY A 31 -1.94 -1.06 4.33
CA GLY A 31 -2.26 -0.73 5.72
C GLY A 31 -1.49 -1.58 6.74
N GLN A 32 -0.39 -2.20 6.31
CA GLN A 32 0.54 -2.93 7.17
C GLN A 32 1.70 -2.02 7.57
N LEU A 33 2.29 -2.23 8.74
CA LEU A 33 3.45 -1.50 9.21
C LEU A 33 4.71 -2.31 8.89
N ALA A 34 5.58 -1.77 8.05
CA ALA A 34 6.91 -2.31 7.80
C ALA A 34 7.91 -1.69 8.78
N PHE A 35 8.63 -2.53 9.50
CA PHE A 35 9.71 -2.14 10.42
C PHE A 35 11.03 -2.79 9.99
N LEU A 36 12.03 -1.95 9.79
CA LEU A 36 13.39 -2.37 9.44
C LEU A 36 14.19 -2.74 10.70
N GLY A 37 14.49 -4.01 10.89
CA GLY A 37 15.45 -4.48 11.89
C GLY A 37 16.84 -4.73 11.28
N LYS A 38 17.86 -4.97 12.11
CA LYS A 38 19.24 -5.24 11.65
C LYS A 38 19.33 -6.41 10.68
N ASN A 39 18.67 -7.53 10.96
CA ASN A 39 18.80 -8.77 10.18
C ASN A 39 17.47 -9.24 9.56
N ALA A 40 16.37 -8.53 9.82
CA ALA A 40 15.04 -8.95 9.39
C ALA A 40 14.11 -7.74 9.24
N ILE A 41 13.12 -7.90 8.37
CA ILE A 41 12.02 -6.95 8.19
C ILE A 41 10.81 -7.52 8.91
N TYR A 42 10.16 -6.70 9.73
CA TYR A 42 8.94 -7.06 10.43
C TYR A 42 7.76 -6.39 9.75
N ILE A 43 6.75 -7.17 9.38
CA ILE A 43 5.50 -6.66 8.84
C ILE A 43 4.41 -6.92 9.87
N LEU A 44 3.82 -5.85 10.37
CA LEU A 44 2.82 -5.87 11.42
C LEU A 44 1.49 -5.37 10.88
N THR A 45 0.46 -6.21 10.89
CA THR A 45 -0.88 -5.82 10.44
C THR A 45 -1.77 -5.58 11.64
N PRO A 46 -2.29 -4.36 11.86
CA PRO A 46 -3.26 -4.14 12.91
C PRO A 46 -4.54 -4.89 12.56
N ALA A 47 -5.13 -5.60 13.51
CA ALA A 47 -6.39 -6.31 13.30
C ALA A 47 -7.61 -5.37 13.40
N LEU A 48 -7.55 -4.26 12.66
CA LEU A 48 -8.62 -3.29 12.49
C LEU A 48 -9.30 -3.56 11.15
N GLY A 49 -10.59 -3.86 11.14
CA GLY A 49 -11.33 -4.12 9.90
C GLY A 49 -10.98 -5.42 9.18
N LEU A 50 -10.15 -6.30 9.77
CA LEU A 50 -9.92 -7.66 9.26
C LEU A 50 -11.06 -8.58 9.67
N ASN A 51 -11.55 -9.38 8.73
CA ASN A 51 -12.60 -10.39 8.98
C ASN A 51 -12.07 -11.84 8.92
N ILE A 52 -10.77 -12.02 8.72
CA ILE A 52 -10.11 -13.34 8.78
C ILE A 52 -9.84 -13.68 10.26
N ASP A 53 -9.75 -14.98 10.57
CA ASP A 53 -9.36 -15.46 11.89
C ASP A 53 -8.10 -14.74 12.40
N VAL A 54 -8.22 -14.03 13.53
CA VAL A 54 -7.17 -13.23 14.19
C VAL A 54 -6.56 -14.01 15.39
N SER A 55 -6.83 -15.31 15.52
CA SER A 55 -6.39 -16.14 16.64
C SER A 55 -4.88 -16.08 16.92
N SER A 56 -4.05 -15.98 15.87
CA SER A 56 -2.58 -15.87 16.00
C SER A 56 -2.05 -14.45 16.26
N ALA A 57 -2.93 -13.45 16.39
CA ALA A 57 -2.50 -12.10 16.65
C ALA A 57 -1.89 -11.96 18.04
N VAL A 58 -0.75 -11.27 18.11
CA VAL A 58 -0.09 -10.94 19.36
C VAL A 58 -0.93 -9.87 20.05
N LYS A 59 -1.43 -10.20 21.25
CA LYS A 59 -2.18 -9.31 22.13
C LYS A 59 -1.34 -9.03 23.37
N ASN A 60 -0.40 -8.10 23.26
CA ASN A 60 0.41 -7.68 24.40
C ASN A 60 -0.02 -6.27 24.82
N ALA A 61 -0.79 -6.20 25.91
CA ALA A 61 -0.90 -5.00 26.73
C ALA A 61 -0.04 -5.21 27.98
N PRO A 62 0.70 -4.18 28.45
CA PRO A 62 1.43 -4.28 29.69
C PRO A 62 0.46 -4.59 30.85
N SER A 63 0.64 -5.75 31.48
CA SER A 63 -0.24 -6.33 32.50
C SER A 63 -0.46 -5.44 33.75
N LYS A 64 0.35 -4.40 33.92
CA LYS A 64 0.27 -3.44 35.03
C LYS A 64 -0.60 -2.20 34.74
N LEU A 65 -1.19 -2.08 33.54
CA LEU A 65 -1.64 -0.80 32.98
C LEU A 65 -3.00 -0.84 32.27
N ASN A 66 -3.96 -1.58 32.83
CA ASN A 66 -5.34 -1.62 32.34
C ASN A 66 -6.03 -0.24 32.47
N THR A 67 -5.78 0.63 31.50
CA THR A 67 -6.54 1.87 31.26
C THR A 67 -7.40 1.75 30.00
N VAL A 68 -7.03 0.87 29.07
CA VAL A 68 -7.81 0.55 27.86
C VAL A 68 -8.47 -0.81 28.02
N THR A 69 -9.76 -0.90 27.67
CA THR A 69 -10.58 -2.11 27.83
C THR A 69 -10.21 -3.24 26.88
N THR A 70 -9.63 -2.93 25.71
CA THR A 70 -9.19 -3.94 24.74
C THR A 70 -7.86 -3.54 24.05
N PRO A 71 -6.80 -4.36 24.14
CA PRO A 71 -5.55 -4.06 23.45
C PRO A 71 -5.67 -4.26 21.94
N LEU A 72 -4.98 -3.42 21.17
CA LEU A 72 -4.89 -3.51 19.72
C LEU A 72 -4.12 -4.79 19.31
N PRO A 73 -4.75 -5.77 18.63
CA PRO A 73 -4.10 -6.99 18.20
C PRO A 73 -3.26 -6.77 16.93
N TRP A 74 -2.13 -7.47 16.83
CA TRP A 74 -1.22 -7.40 15.68
C TRP A 74 -0.94 -8.78 15.08
N LEU A 75 -1.14 -8.94 13.78
CA LEU A 75 -0.55 -10.04 13.02
C LEU A 75 0.89 -9.71 12.70
N LYS A 76 1.80 -10.69 12.81
CA LYS A 76 3.24 -10.50 12.61
C LYS A 76 3.74 -11.46 11.55
N THR A 77 4.43 -10.90 10.55
CA THR A 77 5.22 -11.62 9.56
C THR A 77 6.67 -11.12 9.62
N VAL A 78 7.63 -12.02 9.38
CA VAL A 78 9.07 -11.71 9.41
C VAL A 78 9.70 -12.13 8.10
N ILE A 79 10.46 -11.23 7.49
CA ILE A 79 11.32 -11.52 6.35
C ILE A 79 12.75 -11.59 6.88
N GLU A 80 13.26 -12.80 7.03
CA GLU A 80 14.65 -13.00 7.46
C GLU A 80 15.59 -12.87 6.27
N GLN A 81 16.68 -12.13 6.46
CA GLN A 81 17.69 -12.01 5.43
C GLN A 81 18.60 -13.24 5.44
N ASP A 82 18.53 -14.06 4.39
CA ASP A 82 19.51 -15.13 4.19
C ASP A 82 20.87 -14.52 3.81
N LYS A 83 21.81 -14.57 4.76
CA LYS A 83 23.16 -14.02 4.59
C LYS A 83 23.96 -14.69 3.47
N ARG A 84 23.58 -15.89 3.02
CA ARG A 84 24.33 -16.66 2.01
C ARG A 84 24.02 -16.25 0.58
N ASN A 85 22.79 -15.79 0.32
CA ASN A 85 22.28 -15.62 -1.05
C ASN A 85 22.36 -14.18 -1.56
N LEU A 86 22.62 -13.20 -0.70
CA LEU A 86 22.59 -11.78 -1.03
C LEU A 86 23.97 -11.10 -0.94
N TYR A 87 25.06 -11.85 -0.97
CA TYR A 87 26.41 -11.29 -0.85
C TYR A 87 27.01 -11.01 -2.24
N TYR A 88 27.28 -9.74 -2.55
CA TYR A 88 28.04 -9.33 -3.72
C TYR A 88 29.45 -8.89 -3.33
N HIS A 89 30.44 -9.43 -4.03
CA HIS A 89 31.85 -9.22 -3.75
C HIS A 89 32.40 -7.99 -4.49
N TRP A 90 32.08 -6.79 -4.03
CA TRP A 90 32.58 -5.53 -4.62
C TRP A 90 34.10 -5.47 -4.92
N PRO A 91 34.98 -6.08 -4.12
CA PRO A 91 36.41 -6.07 -4.42
C PRO A 91 36.82 -6.79 -5.73
N SER A 92 35.93 -7.59 -6.34
CA SER A 92 36.19 -8.13 -7.69
C SER A 92 36.10 -7.07 -8.77
N ASP A 93 35.30 -6.02 -8.55
CA ASP A 93 35.06 -4.98 -9.53
C ASP A 93 36.09 -3.85 -9.39
N SER A 94 36.40 -3.47 -8.13
CA SER A 94 37.38 -2.46 -7.80
C SER A 94 38.01 -2.71 -6.42
N GLN A 95 39.35 -2.68 -6.36
CA GLN A 95 40.11 -2.81 -5.11
C GLN A 95 40.44 -1.46 -4.46
N GLU A 96 39.99 -0.35 -5.06
CA GLU A 96 40.21 0.98 -4.51
C GLU A 96 39.47 1.14 -3.17
N TRP A 97 40.12 1.79 -2.20
CA TRP A 97 39.54 2.03 -0.88
C TRP A 97 38.23 2.82 -0.94
N GLY A 98 38.10 3.73 -1.91
CA GLY A 98 36.87 4.50 -2.12
C GLY A 98 35.66 3.61 -2.42
N THR A 99 35.85 2.47 -3.08
CA THR A 99 34.80 1.51 -3.45
C THR A 99 34.55 0.44 -2.40
N ALA A 100 35.35 0.39 -1.34
CA ALA A 100 35.15 -0.58 -0.27
C ALA A 100 33.79 -0.37 0.41
N SER A 101 33.13 -1.48 0.73
CA SER A 101 31.83 -1.51 1.41
C SER A 101 31.99 -2.32 2.69
N LEU A 102 32.07 -1.64 3.83
CA LEU A 102 32.35 -2.30 5.12
C LEU A 102 31.20 -3.20 5.60
N GLY A 103 29.99 -3.03 5.03
CA GLY A 103 28.87 -3.92 5.30
C GLY A 103 29.08 -5.36 4.84
N SER A 104 30.12 -5.65 4.06
CA SER A 104 30.52 -7.02 3.73
C SER A 104 31.00 -7.82 4.95
N LEU A 105 31.41 -7.16 6.05
CA LEU A 105 31.90 -7.79 7.27
C LEU A 105 30.77 -8.12 8.26
N ASP A 106 29.78 -7.24 8.38
CA ASP A 106 28.53 -7.45 9.14
C ASP A 106 27.36 -6.99 8.29
N LEU A 107 26.82 -7.93 7.49
CA LEU A 107 25.70 -7.67 6.60
C LEU A 107 24.44 -7.42 7.43
N CYS A 108 23.87 -6.23 7.29
CA CYS A 108 22.62 -5.82 7.92
C CYS A 108 21.74 -5.06 6.92
N LEU A 109 20.47 -4.86 7.28
CA LEU A 109 19.52 -4.11 6.46
C LEU A 109 19.64 -2.61 6.75
N ARG A 110 19.89 -1.81 5.72
CA ARG A 110 20.20 -0.38 5.84
C ARG A 110 19.00 0.52 5.55
N ALA A 111 18.24 0.23 4.51
CA ALA A 111 17.09 1.02 4.10
C ALA A 111 15.99 0.13 3.52
N LEU A 112 14.76 0.60 3.62
CA LEU A 112 13.56 -0.06 3.11
C LEU A 112 12.62 0.99 2.54
N THR A 113 11.91 0.62 1.48
CA THR A 113 10.77 1.36 0.96
C THR A 113 9.76 0.39 0.36
N THR A 114 8.48 0.72 0.44
CA THR A 114 7.39 -0.11 -0.09
C THR A 114 6.76 0.54 -1.31
N SER A 115 6.46 -0.25 -2.32
CA SER A 115 5.71 0.25 -3.46
C SER A 115 4.25 0.60 -3.11
N PRO A 116 3.57 1.38 -3.97
CA PRO A 116 2.12 1.35 -4.05
C PRO A 116 1.61 -0.08 -4.26
N SER A 117 0.33 -0.27 -3.98
CA SER A 117 -0.31 -1.54 -4.27
C SER A 117 -0.63 -1.71 -5.75
N LEU A 118 -0.90 -2.95 -6.16
CA LEU A 118 -1.31 -3.33 -7.52
C LEU A 118 -0.23 -3.16 -8.60
N LEU A 119 1.06 -3.12 -8.25
CA LEU A 119 2.13 -3.10 -9.26
C LEU A 119 2.09 -4.31 -10.21
N ALA A 120 1.61 -5.45 -9.71
CA ALA A 120 1.42 -6.66 -10.49
C ALA A 120 0.02 -7.22 -10.24
N SER A 121 -0.61 -7.76 -11.29
CA SER A 121 -1.99 -8.25 -11.26
C SER A 121 -2.30 -9.29 -10.16
N ASP A 122 -1.28 -9.93 -9.60
CA ASP A 122 -1.39 -11.01 -8.62
C ASP A 122 -0.71 -10.71 -7.28
N LYS A 123 0.03 -9.59 -7.14
CA LYS A 123 0.79 -9.27 -5.94
C LYS A 123 0.30 -7.96 -5.31
N PRO A 124 0.11 -7.94 -3.98
CA PRO A 124 -0.46 -6.77 -3.33
C PRO A 124 0.51 -5.59 -3.40
N TYR A 125 1.81 -5.77 -3.13
CA TYR A 125 2.86 -4.76 -3.22
C TYR A 125 4.27 -5.42 -3.18
N VAL A 126 5.31 -4.64 -3.44
CA VAL A 126 6.73 -5.01 -3.43
C VAL A 126 7.47 -4.23 -2.35
N ILE A 127 8.47 -4.86 -1.73
CA ILE A 127 9.39 -4.18 -0.79
C ILE A 127 10.78 -4.13 -1.42
N ALA A 128 11.33 -2.92 -1.57
CA ALA A 128 12.73 -2.71 -1.91
C ALA A 128 13.57 -2.60 -0.64
N VAL A 129 14.69 -3.30 -0.62
CA VAL A 129 15.55 -3.43 0.55
C VAL A 129 17.00 -3.22 0.15
N ILE A 130 17.67 -2.30 0.85
CA ILE A 130 19.10 -2.03 0.70
C ILE A 130 19.85 -2.60 1.91
N THR A 131 20.94 -3.30 1.66
CA THR A 131 21.82 -3.83 2.71
C THR A 131 22.94 -2.84 3.08
N SER A 132 23.63 -3.06 4.20
CA SER A 132 24.85 -2.33 4.57
C SER A 132 25.97 -2.54 3.56
N ASN A 133 25.89 -3.60 2.76
CA ASN A 133 26.79 -3.84 1.64
C ASN A 133 26.38 -3.08 0.36
N MET A 134 25.44 -2.14 0.43
CA MET A 134 24.99 -1.29 -0.68
C MET A 134 24.36 -2.06 -1.86
N GLN A 135 23.68 -3.16 -1.55
CA GLN A 135 23.01 -4.03 -2.51
C GLN A 135 21.50 -3.86 -2.44
N LEU A 136 20.84 -3.93 -3.59
CA LEU A 136 19.39 -3.81 -3.70
C LEU A 136 18.74 -5.16 -3.96
N SER A 137 17.70 -5.47 -3.19
CA SER A 137 16.85 -6.65 -3.41
C SER A 137 15.37 -6.27 -3.36
N LEU A 138 14.57 -6.94 -4.18
CA LEU A 138 13.11 -6.82 -4.15
C LEU A 138 12.48 -8.06 -3.55
N TRP A 139 11.45 -7.86 -2.72
CA TRP A 139 10.74 -8.92 -2.01
C TRP A 139 9.24 -8.82 -2.25
N ILE A 140 8.59 -9.99 -2.38
CA ILE A 140 7.14 -10.10 -2.56
C ILE A 140 6.54 -11.17 -1.64
N PRO A 141 5.26 -11.06 -1.29
CA PRO A 141 4.56 -12.12 -0.60
C PRO A 141 4.21 -13.25 -1.58
N LEU A 142 4.34 -14.51 -1.14
CA LEU A 142 4.01 -15.65 -1.98
C LEU A 142 2.49 -15.83 -2.13
N LYS A 143 1.79 -16.06 -1.02
CA LYS A 143 0.38 -16.49 -0.98
C LYS A 143 -0.46 -15.65 -0.01
N ASP A 144 -0.01 -15.58 1.23
CA ASP A 144 -0.65 -14.84 2.31
C ASP A 144 0.31 -13.72 2.74
N HIS A 145 -0.06 -12.46 2.46
CA HIS A 145 0.77 -11.31 2.85
C HIS A 145 0.56 -10.90 4.33
N LEU A 146 -0.41 -11.49 5.03
CA LEU A 146 -0.67 -11.25 6.44
C LEU A 146 0.16 -12.16 7.35
N ARG A 147 0.31 -13.44 6.97
CA ARG A 147 0.97 -14.49 7.78
C ARG A 147 1.97 -15.35 7.01
N GLY A 148 1.97 -15.26 5.70
CA GLY A 148 2.71 -16.18 4.85
C GLY A 148 4.17 -15.79 4.64
N GLN A 149 4.85 -16.67 3.91
CA GLN A 149 6.25 -16.49 3.55
C GLN A 149 6.41 -15.40 2.48
N TRP A 150 7.48 -14.64 2.63
CA TRP A 150 8.00 -13.71 1.64
C TRP A 150 9.17 -14.35 0.88
N THR A 151 9.27 -14.05 -0.41
CA THR A 151 10.36 -14.53 -1.25
C THR A 151 11.11 -13.37 -1.87
N LEU A 152 12.39 -13.58 -2.12
CA LEU A 152 13.20 -12.72 -2.97
C LEU A 152 12.62 -12.80 -4.39
N LEU A 153 12.19 -11.66 -4.92
CA LEU A 153 11.72 -11.51 -6.29
C LEU A 153 12.90 -11.34 -7.25
N LYS A 154 13.82 -10.43 -6.90
CA LYS A 154 14.97 -10.09 -7.73
C LYS A 154 16.11 -9.51 -6.90
N GLU A 155 17.32 -10.01 -7.16
CA GLU A 155 18.57 -9.36 -6.76
C GLU A 155 18.93 -8.34 -7.86
N CYS A 156 19.07 -7.07 -7.49
CA CYS A 156 19.18 -5.98 -8.45
C CYS A 156 20.62 -5.46 -8.61
N THR A 157 21.58 -5.94 -7.83
CA THR A 157 22.96 -5.44 -7.86
C THR A 157 23.60 -5.64 -9.24
N LEU A 158 23.36 -6.78 -9.88
CA LEU A 158 23.86 -7.02 -11.25
C LEU A 158 23.24 -6.06 -12.27
N LEU A 159 21.93 -5.83 -12.20
CA LEU A 159 21.24 -4.84 -13.04
C LEU A 159 21.85 -3.44 -12.85
N LEU A 160 22.09 -3.02 -11.61
CA LEU A 160 22.69 -1.72 -11.30
C LEU A 160 24.12 -1.60 -11.84
N ARG A 161 24.89 -2.68 -11.81
CA ARG A 161 26.23 -2.74 -12.40
C ARG A 161 26.18 -2.59 -13.92
N ASP A 162 25.22 -3.25 -14.56
CA ASP A 162 25.07 -3.18 -16.01
C ASP A 162 24.66 -1.76 -16.45
N ILE A 163 23.73 -1.12 -15.72
CA ILE A 163 23.38 0.30 -15.90
C ILE A 163 24.61 1.19 -15.70
N ALA A 164 25.37 0.97 -14.63
CA ALA A 164 26.57 1.74 -14.32
C ALA A 164 27.66 1.62 -15.40
N SER A 165 27.79 0.44 -16.01
CA SER A 165 28.78 0.19 -17.08
C SER A 165 28.55 1.05 -18.32
N GLN A 166 27.29 1.42 -18.59
CA GLN A 166 26.92 2.29 -19.71
C GLN A 166 27.21 3.77 -19.44
N ALA A 167 27.12 4.19 -18.18
CA ALA A 167 27.28 5.59 -17.79
C ALA A 167 28.73 5.99 -17.44
N ALA A 168 29.53 5.08 -16.89
CA ALA A 168 30.76 5.42 -16.18
C ALA A 168 32.05 5.06 -16.95
N ARG A 169 33.04 5.97 -16.89
CA ARG A 169 34.30 5.89 -17.65
C ARG A 169 35.38 5.00 -17.02
N THR A 170 35.35 4.82 -15.70
CA THR A 170 36.35 4.04 -14.96
C THR A 170 35.68 2.96 -14.12
N ARG A 171 36.39 1.87 -13.83
CA ARG A 171 35.86 0.78 -12.96
C ARG A 171 35.45 1.29 -11.59
N VAL A 172 36.24 2.18 -11.00
CA VAL A 172 35.94 2.80 -9.70
C VAL A 172 34.59 3.52 -9.75
N HIS A 173 34.39 4.36 -10.77
CA HIS A 173 33.15 5.10 -10.94
C HIS A 173 31.96 4.17 -11.25
N GLN A 174 32.17 3.11 -12.04
CA GLN A 174 31.17 2.07 -12.30
C GLN A 174 30.72 1.42 -10.98
N THR A 175 31.67 0.99 -10.14
CA THR A 175 31.37 0.40 -8.84
C THR A 175 30.65 1.37 -7.91
N LEU A 176 31.09 2.63 -7.80
CA LEU A 176 30.42 3.65 -6.96
C LEU A 176 29.01 3.96 -7.45
N HIS A 177 28.78 3.92 -8.76
CA HIS A 177 27.48 4.16 -9.36
C HIS A 177 26.51 2.99 -9.11
N ALA A 178 27.01 1.75 -9.07
CA ALA A 178 26.21 0.57 -8.74
C ALA A 178 25.93 0.41 -7.24
N GLN A 179 26.77 0.98 -6.38
CA GLN A 179 26.60 0.95 -4.93
C GLN A 179 25.54 1.97 -4.46
N VAL A 180 24.36 1.48 -4.12
CA VAL A 180 23.21 2.29 -3.70
C VAL A 180 23.08 2.34 -2.17
N GLY A 181 22.90 3.54 -1.62
CA GLY A 181 22.90 3.79 -0.17
C GLY A 181 21.55 4.18 0.43
N CYS A 182 20.60 4.61 -0.40
CA CYS A 182 19.24 5.00 -0.03
C CYS A 182 18.26 4.74 -1.18
N CYS A 183 16.99 4.54 -0.83
CA CYS A 183 15.90 4.31 -1.80
C CYS A 183 14.62 5.00 -1.35
N SER A 184 13.77 5.37 -2.31
CA SER A 184 12.42 5.87 -2.05
C SER A 184 11.51 5.52 -3.22
N TRP A 185 10.34 4.96 -2.94
CA TRP A 185 9.32 4.65 -3.94
C TRP A 185 8.31 5.80 -4.03
N SER A 186 7.94 6.21 -5.24
CA SER A 186 6.89 7.22 -5.44
C SER A 186 5.50 6.63 -5.20
N SER A 187 4.49 7.48 -4.96
CA SER A 187 3.09 7.05 -5.08
C SER A 187 2.72 6.72 -6.54
N GLN A 188 1.52 6.21 -6.76
CA GLN A 188 0.98 5.96 -8.10
C GLN A 188 0.36 7.27 -8.65
N PRO A 189 0.79 7.76 -9.83
CA PRO A 189 0.14 8.91 -10.46
C PRO A 189 -1.30 8.58 -10.87
N LEU A 190 -2.18 9.58 -10.77
CA LEU A 190 -3.54 9.50 -11.29
C LEU A 190 -3.65 10.31 -12.59
N PHE A 191 -3.59 9.62 -13.73
CA PHE A 191 -3.68 10.25 -15.05
C PHE A 191 -5.13 10.51 -15.52
N SER A 192 -6.06 9.64 -15.13
CA SER A 192 -7.48 9.70 -15.49
C SER A 192 -8.34 8.99 -14.44
N ASP A 193 -9.66 9.22 -14.48
CA ASP A 193 -10.66 8.43 -13.75
C ASP A 193 -11.67 7.86 -14.77
N PRO A 194 -11.76 6.53 -14.95
CA PRO A 194 -11.02 5.49 -14.23
C PRO A 194 -9.52 5.48 -14.58
N ALA A 195 -8.70 5.17 -13.57
CA ALA A 195 -7.25 5.09 -13.71
C ALA A 195 -6.84 3.86 -14.54
N PRO A 196 -5.98 4.03 -15.57
CA PRO A 196 -5.46 2.90 -16.33
C PRO A 196 -4.69 1.95 -15.40
N LEU A 197 -4.70 0.65 -15.72
CA LEU A 197 -3.91 -0.37 -15.01
C LEU A 197 -2.43 -0.34 -15.42
N CYS A 198 -1.84 0.86 -15.55
CA CYS A 198 -0.43 1.01 -15.78
C CYS A 198 0.28 1.45 -14.49
N ASP A 199 1.36 0.77 -14.13
CA ASP A 199 2.19 1.16 -13.00
C ASP A 199 3.00 2.40 -13.39
N GLY A 200 2.66 3.55 -12.81
CA GLY A 200 3.41 4.79 -12.97
C GLY A 200 4.37 5.05 -11.83
N SER A 201 4.41 4.18 -10.82
CA SER A 201 5.29 4.36 -9.68
C SER A 201 6.75 4.14 -10.06
N LEU A 202 7.64 4.91 -9.45
CA LEU A 202 9.08 4.88 -9.70
C LEU A 202 9.83 4.59 -8.42
N LEU A 203 10.75 3.63 -8.49
CA LEU A 203 11.75 3.39 -7.45
C LEU A 203 12.98 4.26 -7.73
N ALA A 204 13.21 5.25 -6.88
CA ALA A 204 14.41 6.07 -6.92
C ALA A 204 15.51 5.48 -6.01
N LEU A 205 16.74 5.45 -6.51
CA LEU A 205 17.91 4.95 -5.82
C LEU A 205 19.01 6.01 -5.83
N GLY A 206 19.67 6.22 -4.70
CA GLY A 206 20.80 7.14 -4.56
C GLY A 206 22.11 6.38 -4.50
N SER A 207 23.04 6.70 -5.39
CA SER A 207 24.35 6.03 -5.48
C SER A 207 25.47 6.76 -4.73
N ARG A 208 26.57 6.04 -4.47
CA ARG A 208 27.81 6.64 -3.95
C ARG A 208 28.56 7.47 -4.99
N ALA A 209 28.22 7.36 -6.27
CA ALA A 209 28.75 8.24 -7.31
C ALA A 209 28.01 9.59 -7.38
N GLY A 210 27.00 9.82 -6.54
CA GLY A 210 26.21 11.05 -6.58
C GLY A 210 25.20 11.11 -7.71
N SER A 211 24.78 9.93 -8.19
CA SER A 211 23.72 9.78 -9.17
C SER A 211 22.41 9.28 -8.55
N ILE A 212 21.30 9.63 -9.19
CA ILE A 212 19.97 9.09 -8.94
C ILE A 212 19.63 8.14 -10.08
N ILE A 213 19.21 6.92 -9.75
CA ILE A 213 18.75 5.91 -10.70
C ILE A 213 17.25 5.72 -10.48
N LEU A 214 16.46 5.88 -11.54
CA LEU A 214 15.02 5.63 -11.53
C LEU A 214 14.75 4.29 -12.19
N LEU A 215 14.06 3.40 -11.48
CA LEU A 215 13.61 2.11 -11.96
C LEU A 215 12.08 2.03 -11.91
N GLN A 216 11.51 1.24 -12.81
CA GLN A 216 10.07 0.96 -12.87
C GLN A 216 9.86 -0.54 -12.93
N VAL A 217 8.81 -1.05 -12.29
CA VAL A 217 8.42 -2.45 -12.42
C VAL A 217 7.70 -2.60 -13.76
N SER A 218 8.19 -3.50 -14.60
CA SER A 218 7.72 -3.65 -15.96
C SER A 218 6.45 -4.50 -16.02
N GLU A 219 5.53 -4.10 -16.90
CA GLU A 219 4.23 -4.73 -17.05
C GLU A 219 4.37 -6.15 -17.63
N GLY A 220 3.67 -7.11 -17.02
CA GLY A 220 3.52 -8.47 -17.57
C GLY A 220 4.50 -9.52 -17.04
N THR A 221 5.62 -9.12 -16.45
CA THR A 221 6.45 -10.00 -15.64
C THR A 221 6.83 -9.32 -14.33
N PRO A 222 6.25 -9.69 -13.18
CA PRO A 222 6.56 -9.03 -11.90
C PRO A 222 8.06 -9.08 -11.52
N SER A 223 8.86 -9.88 -12.22
CA SER A 223 10.31 -9.98 -12.07
C SER A 223 11.13 -9.02 -12.96
N SER A 224 10.55 -8.30 -13.92
CA SER A 224 11.29 -7.32 -14.72
C SER A 224 11.27 -5.95 -14.05
N LEU A 225 12.47 -5.42 -13.83
CA LEU A 225 12.69 -4.03 -13.46
C LEU A 225 13.32 -3.37 -14.67
N GLU A 226 12.73 -2.29 -15.14
CA GLU A 226 13.23 -1.49 -16.25
C GLU A 226 13.97 -0.27 -15.71
N HIS A 227 15.09 0.04 -16.36
CA HIS A 227 15.81 1.29 -16.14
C HIS A 227 15.10 2.40 -16.89
N VAL A 228 14.66 3.43 -16.15
CA VAL A 228 13.94 4.57 -16.71
C VAL A 228 14.89 5.72 -17.01
N ALA A 229 15.69 6.11 -16.01
CA ALA A 229 16.60 7.24 -16.12
C ALA A 229 17.75 7.14 -15.12
N THR A 230 18.86 7.79 -15.45
CA THR A 230 19.98 8.04 -14.53
C THR A 230 20.38 9.50 -14.62
N LEU A 231 20.43 10.18 -13.47
CA LEU A 231 20.79 11.58 -13.36
C LEU A 231 22.01 11.74 -12.48
N GLN A 232 23.02 12.47 -12.96
CA GLN A 232 24.13 12.91 -12.12
C GLN A 232 23.70 14.19 -11.39
N VAL A 233 23.64 14.16 -10.05
CA VAL A 233 23.21 15.33 -9.25
C VAL A 233 24.34 15.93 -8.44
N SER A 234 25.38 15.17 -8.11
CA SER A 234 26.56 15.65 -7.36
C SER A 234 27.76 14.74 -7.60
N ASP A 235 28.97 15.15 -7.24
CA ASP A 235 30.15 14.28 -7.15
C ASP A 235 30.26 13.56 -5.78
N HIS A 236 29.31 13.82 -4.89
CA HIS A 236 29.24 13.27 -3.54
C HIS A 236 28.04 12.33 -3.40
N TRP A 237 28.07 11.45 -2.39
CA TRP A 237 27.07 10.39 -2.25
C TRP A 237 25.67 10.97 -2.06
N VAL A 238 24.69 10.38 -2.74
CA VAL A 238 23.28 10.61 -2.40
C VAL A 238 22.96 9.80 -1.15
N THR A 239 22.53 10.47 -0.09
CA THR A 239 22.33 9.87 1.24
C THR A 239 20.86 9.70 1.60
N HIS A 240 19.99 10.55 1.06
CA HIS A 240 18.55 10.56 1.35
C HIS A 240 17.77 10.88 0.09
N LEU A 241 16.58 10.28 -0.03
CA LEU A 241 15.62 10.50 -1.10
C LEU A 241 14.23 10.62 -0.51
N ALA A 242 13.42 11.55 -1.00
CA ALA A 242 12.02 11.67 -0.63
C ALA A 242 11.20 12.19 -1.81
N TRP A 243 10.13 11.48 -2.16
CA TRP A 243 9.13 11.90 -3.12
C TRP A 243 8.06 12.79 -2.48
N ASN A 244 7.62 13.82 -3.19
CA ASN A 244 6.29 14.40 -2.93
C ASN A 244 5.21 13.57 -3.63
N GLU A 245 3.95 13.91 -3.38
CA GLU A 245 2.82 13.29 -4.10
C GLU A 245 2.76 13.76 -5.55
N TRP A 246 2.33 12.86 -6.44
CA TRP A 246 2.05 13.22 -7.83
C TRP A 246 0.90 14.22 -7.92
N THR A 247 1.08 15.22 -8.77
CA THR A 247 0.08 16.24 -9.10
C THR A 247 -0.19 16.22 -10.60
N LEU A 248 -1.45 16.40 -11.00
CA LEU A 248 -1.80 16.48 -12.41
C LEU A 248 -1.46 17.88 -12.92
N SER A 249 -0.51 17.96 -13.86
CA SER A 249 -0.06 19.23 -14.45
C SER A 249 -0.84 19.58 -15.73
N ALA A 250 -1.23 18.57 -16.50
CA ALA A 250 -2.09 18.67 -17.68
C ALA A 250 -2.84 17.33 -17.84
N PRO A 251 -3.88 17.24 -18.70
CA PRO A 251 -4.51 15.95 -19.00
C PRO A 251 -3.46 14.91 -19.39
N GLN A 252 -3.50 13.72 -18.77
CA GLN A 252 -2.53 12.63 -18.99
C GLN A 252 -1.07 12.96 -18.62
N GLN A 253 -0.80 14.09 -17.97
CA GLN A 253 0.55 14.48 -17.56
C GLN A 253 0.62 14.72 -16.05
N ALA A 254 1.31 13.83 -15.35
CA ALA A 254 1.54 13.91 -13.92
C ALA A 254 2.96 14.41 -13.62
N ARG A 255 3.11 15.16 -12.54
CA ARG A 255 4.39 15.72 -12.08
C ARG A 255 4.59 15.41 -10.61
N ALA A 256 5.80 14.99 -10.27
CA ALA A 256 6.31 14.86 -8.91
C ALA A 256 7.70 15.48 -8.80
N THR A 257 8.15 15.67 -7.57
CA THR A 257 9.44 16.22 -7.21
C THR A 257 10.11 15.28 -6.22
N LEU A 258 11.30 14.82 -6.59
CA LEU A 258 12.17 14.02 -5.76
C LEU A 258 13.20 14.95 -5.11
N ALA A 259 13.16 15.06 -3.79
CA ALA A 259 14.22 15.72 -3.03
C ALA A 259 15.35 14.72 -2.79
N CYS A 260 16.60 15.15 -2.99
CA CYS A 260 17.78 14.36 -2.69
C CYS A 260 18.74 15.12 -1.77
N GLY A 261 19.15 14.44 -0.70
CA GLY A 261 20.16 14.93 0.24
C GLY A 261 21.52 14.34 -0.06
N VAL A 262 22.53 15.19 -0.17
CA VAL A 262 23.90 14.80 -0.55
C VAL A 262 24.81 14.80 0.67
N ALA A 263 25.88 13.99 0.66
CA ALA A 263 26.82 13.84 1.77
C ALA A 263 27.55 15.14 2.18
N ASP A 264 27.67 16.11 1.27
CA ASP A 264 28.21 17.45 1.57
C ASP A 264 27.21 18.38 2.29
N GLY A 265 25.99 17.91 2.52
CA GLY A 265 24.90 18.64 3.17
C GLY A 265 24.02 19.44 2.22
N SER A 266 24.28 19.43 0.91
CA SER A 266 23.41 20.09 -0.05
C SER A 266 22.10 19.32 -0.24
N ILE A 267 21.03 20.06 -0.56
CA ILE A 267 19.71 19.51 -0.91
C ILE A 267 19.40 19.96 -2.33
N ILE A 268 19.10 19.00 -3.20
CA ILE A 268 18.80 19.22 -4.61
C ILE A 268 17.39 18.67 -4.88
N LEU A 269 16.63 19.33 -5.76
CA LEU A 269 15.34 18.82 -6.22
C LEU A 269 15.45 18.32 -7.65
N VAL A 270 14.82 17.19 -7.91
CA VAL A 270 14.65 16.63 -9.25
C VAL A 270 13.16 16.63 -9.57
N GLU A 271 12.77 17.39 -10.57
CA GLU A 271 11.43 17.36 -11.13
C GLU A 271 11.30 16.15 -12.04
N VAL A 272 10.25 15.38 -11.85
CA VAL A 272 9.94 14.18 -12.63
C VAL A 272 8.54 14.36 -13.20
N THR A 273 8.45 14.34 -14.52
CA THR A 273 7.19 14.44 -15.25
C THR A 273 6.94 13.13 -15.97
N GLN A 274 5.74 12.58 -15.81
CA GLN A 274 5.28 11.42 -16.54
C GLN A 274 4.16 11.82 -17.47
N THR A 275 4.29 11.43 -18.74
CA THR A 275 3.26 11.63 -19.76
C THR A 275 2.73 10.27 -20.18
N LEU A 276 1.43 10.10 -20.10
CA LEU A 276 0.73 8.90 -20.53
C LEU A 276 0.40 9.00 -22.02
N HIS A 277 1.10 8.25 -22.87
CA HIS A 277 0.88 8.21 -24.31
C HIS A 277 -0.01 7.03 -24.68
N ALA A 278 -1.05 7.27 -25.49
CA ALA A 278 -1.83 6.20 -26.10
C ALA A 278 -1.12 5.68 -27.37
N GLU A 279 -0.57 4.47 -27.34
CA GLU A 279 0.04 3.79 -28.48
C GLU A 279 -1.06 3.20 -29.37
N ALA A 280 -1.60 4.03 -30.29
CA ALA A 280 -2.72 3.73 -31.19
C ALA A 280 -4.07 3.39 -30.51
N ALA A 281 -5.16 3.61 -31.24
CA ALA A 281 -6.48 3.14 -30.82
C ALA A 281 -6.54 1.62 -31.03
N SER A 282 -6.69 0.87 -29.94
CA SER A 282 -7.00 -0.55 -30.01
C SER A 282 -8.52 -0.75 -30.08
N GLN A 283 -9.01 -2.00 -30.13
CA GLN A 283 -10.43 -2.26 -30.42
C GLN A 283 -11.36 -1.92 -29.24
N LEU A 284 -10.85 -1.96 -28.01
CA LEU A 284 -11.59 -1.83 -26.76
C LEU A 284 -11.02 -0.72 -25.84
N GLY A 285 -10.00 0.02 -26.27
CA GLY A 285 -9.34 1.05 -25.47
C GLY A 285 -8.05 1.56 -26.09
N HIS A 286 -7.12 1.93 -25.21
CA HIS A 286 -5.77 2.37 -25.57
C HIS A 286 -4.75 1.56 -24.80
N ILE A 287 -3.71 1.10 -25.48
CA ILE A 287 -2.49 0.67 -24.83
C ILE A 287 -1.75 1.93 -24.43
N TYR A 288 -1.41 2.04 -23.16
CA TYR A 288 -0.70 3.20 -22.66
C TYR A 288 0.78 2.89 -22.50
N ARG A 289 1.60 3.86 -22.86
CA ARG A 289 3.01 3.89 -22.55
C ARG A 289 3.32 5.14 -21.74
N LEU A 290 4.17 4.96 -20.74
CA LEU A 290 4.66 6.05 -19.92
C LEU A 290 5.97 6.57 -20.49
N GLU A 291 6.00 7.87 -20.78
CA GLU A 291 7.25 8.60 -21.01
C GLU A 291 7.63 9.32 -19.72
N VAL A 292 8.88 9.18 -19.28
CA VAL A 292 9.40 9.84 -18.08
C VAL A 292 10.44 10.86 -18.49
N GLN A 293 10.20 12.11 -18.09
CA GLN A 293 11.12 13.22 -18.25
C GLN A 293 11.61 13.67 -16.88
N THR A 294 12.90 14.01 -16.80
CA THR A 294 13.54 14.36 -15.52
C THR A 294 14.37 15.62 -15.69
N ASN A 295 14.34 16.48 -14.68
CA ASN A 295 15.11 17.72 -14.67
C ASN A 295 15.63 18.00 -13.27
N ALA A 296 16.96 18.09 -13.12
CA ALA A 296 17.59 18.42 -11.85
C ALA A 296 17.72 19.94 -11.72
N SER A 297 17.28 20.48 -10.59
CA SER A 297 17.42 21.90 -10.24
C SER A 297 18.79 22.21 -9.62
N GLU A 298 19.10 23.49 -9.48
CA GLU A 298 20.19 23.93 -8.62
C GLU A 298 19.91 23.57 -7.15
N PRO A 299 20.95 23.38 -6.30
CA PRO A 299 20.74 23.09 -4.90
C PRO A 299 19.89 24.17 -4.20
N ILE A 300 18.72 23.78 -3.69
CA ILE A 300 17.86 24.65 -2.87
C ILE A 300 18.47 24.95 -1.49
N TYR A 301 19.46 24.15 -1.10
CA TYR A 301 20.29 24.37 0.08
C TYR A 301 21.74 24.03 -0.27
N ALA A 302 22.64 25.00 -0.09
CA ALA A 302 24.04 24.86 -0.44
C ALA A 302 24.80 23.89 0.50
N ALA A 303 25.93 23.36 0.02
CA ALA A 303 26.79 22.50 0.80
C ALA A 303 27.32 23.23 2.05
N ASP A 304 27.15 22.62 3.22
CA ASP A 304 27.59 23.18 4.52
C ASP A 304 28.42 22.19 5.35
N LYS A 305 28.78 21.04 4.74
CA LYS A 305 29.53 19.93 5.34
C LYS A 305 28.83 19.26 6.53
N LYS A 306 27.56 19.56 6.76
CA LYS A 306 26.73 18.89 7.75
C LYS A 306 25.81 17.91 7.03
N THR A 307 26.01 16.64 7.32
CA THR A 307 25.21 15.55 6.75
C THR A 307 23.74 15.72 7.12
N THR A 308 22.87 15.53 6.13
CA THR A 308 21.43 15.39 6.36
C THR A 308 21.17 14.14 7.21
N THR A 309 20.33 14.26 8.24
CA THR A 309 19.95 13.15 9.14
C THR A 309 18.53 12.65 8.87
N GLY A 310 17.79 13.32 8.01
CA GLY A 310 16.45 12.92 7.57
C GLY A 310 15.92 13.87 6.49
N LEU A 311 15.02 13.36 5.66
CA LEU A 311 14.44 14.07 4.53
C LEU A 311 13.03 13.52 4.26
N GLN A 312 12.02 14.39 4.22
CA GLN A 312 10.64 14.00 4.01
C GLN A 312 9.80 15.15 3.46
N TRP A 313 8.90 14.84 2.52
CA TRP A 313 7.85 15.77 2.11
C TRP A 313 6.64 15.64 3.01
N VAL A 314 6.01 16.78 3.28
CA VAL A 314 4.79 16.89 4.06
C VAL A 314 3.75 17.63 3.23
N THR A 315 2.60 17.00 2.98
CA THR A 315 1.49 17.64 2.28
C THR A 315 0.61 18.38 3.26
N LEU A 316 0.55 19.71 3.11
CA LEU A 316 -0.30 20.59 3.89
C LEU A 316 -1.65 20.80 3.18
N PRO A 317 -2.79 20.64 3.87
CA PRO A 317 -4.11 20.94 3.32
C PRO A 317 -4.16 22.36 2.76
N ALA A 318 -4.83 22.54 1.62
CA ALA A 318 -5.02 23.82 0.90
C ALA A 318 -3.75 24.53 0.41
N ARG A 319 -2.55 24.08 0.78
CA ARG A 319 -1.29 24.73 0.42
C ARG A 319 -0.39 23.89 -0.49
N GLY A 320 -0.33 22.58 -0.28
CA GLY A 320 0.56 21.69 -1.04
C GLY A 320 1.77 21.22 -0.24
N ALA A 321 2.83 20.85 -0.93
CA ALA A 321 3.95 20.11 -0.33
C ALA A 321 5.03 21.04 0.25
N VAL A 322 5.44 20.76 1.49
CA VAL A 322 6.61 21.38 2.16
C VAL A 322 7.68 20.31 2.36
N LEU A 323 8.91 20.62 1.95
CA LEU A 323 10.05 19.76 2.20
C LEU A 323 10.57 20.02 3.61
N VAL A 324 10.71 18.95 4.38
CA VAL A 324 11.31 18.96 5.71
C VAL A 324 12.62 18.18 5.65
N PHE A 325 13.72 18.78 6.09
CA PHE A 325 15.00 18.10 6.21
C PHE A 325 15.70 18.44 7.51
N PHE A 326 16.54 17.52 7.96
CA PHE A 326 17.12 17.56 9.29
C PHE A 326 18.63 17.55 9.20
N LYS A 327 19.24 18.31 10.09
CA LYS A 327 20.68 18.30 10.37
C LYS A 327 20.87 18.21 11.88
N PRO A 328 22.06 17.87 12.39
CA PRO A 328 22.28 17.76 13.83
C PRO A 328 21.81 19.02 14.58
N GLY A 329 20.71 18.88 15.33
CA GLY A 329 20.08 19.96 16.10
C GLY A 329 19.22 20.98 15.36
N LEU A 330 19.01 20.80 14.06
CA LEU A 330 18.29 21.75 13.21
C LEU A 330 17.19 21.06 12.40
N VAL A 331 16.03 21.72 12.32
CA VAL A 331 14.94 21.39 11.41
C VAL A 331 14.87 22.47 10.36
N HIS A 332 14.94 22.08 9.09
CA HIS A 332 14.80 22.97 7.97
C HIS A 332 13.47 22.69 7.28
N LEU A 333 12.73 23.76 6.99
CA LEU A 333 11.55 23.72 6.15
C LEU A 333 11.86 24.46 4.86
N TRP A 334 11.38 23.94 3.74
CA TRP A 334 11.46 24.59 2.45
C TRP A 334 10.13 24.45 1.71
N SER A 335 9.64 25.56 1.19
CA SER A 335 8.43 25.65 0.38
C SER A 335 8.74 26.41 -0.90
N LEU A 336 8.21 25.91 -2.02
CA LEU A 336 8.33 26.57 -3.31
C LEU A 336 7.50 27.86 -3.31
N GLN A 337 8.02 28.93 -3.91
CA GLN A 337 7.34 30.22 -3.94
C GLN A 337 6.10 30.17 -4.86
N HIS A 338 4.91 30.26 -4.26
CA HIS A 338 3.62 30.42 -4.95
C HIS A 338 3.02 31.78 -4.62
N ALA A 339 2.25 32.36 -5.55
CA ALA A 339 1.73 33.73 -5.43
C ALA A 339 0.75 33.94 -4.25
N GLU A 340 0.12 32.87 -3.77
CA GLU A 340 -0.94 32.92 -2.75
C GLU A 340 -0.49 32.38 -1.37
N GLU A 341 0.77 31.94 -1.22
CA GLU A 341 1.24 31.33 0.02
C GLU A 341 1.66 32.36 1.08
N LEU A 342 1.28 32.11 2.35
CA LEU A 342 1.58 32.97 3.50
C LEU A 342 3.09 33.00 3.85
N TRP A 343 3.82 31.92 3.55
CA TRP A 343 5.28 31.91 3.60
C TRP A 343 5.85 31.11 2.43
N SER A 344 7.09 31.37 2.05
CA SER A 344 7.84 30.55 1.08
C SER A 344 9.34 30.64 1.37
N GLY A 345 10.13 29.84 0.64
CA GLY A 345 11.58 29.76 0.82
C GLY A 345 11.97 28.88 2.00
N SER A 346 13.13 29.15 2.60
CA SER A 346 13.66 28.33 3.69
C SER A 346 13.36 28.93 5.07
N ARG A 347 13.07 28.06 6.04
CA ARG A 347 13.01 28.35 7.48
C ARG A 347 13.88 27.35 8.23
N VAL A 348 14.54 27.80 9.29
CA VAL A 348 15.45 26.96 10.08
C VAL A 348 15.13 27.12 11.56
N PHE A 349 14.93 25.99 12.24
CA PHE A 349 14.56 25.92 13.64
C PHE A 349 15.61 25.14 14.42
N ARG A 350 16.07 25.71 15.54
CA ARG A 350 16.99 25.04 16.45
C ARG A 350 16.21 24.30 17.52
N LEU A 351 16.36 22.97 17.56
CA LEU A 351 15.70 22.13 18.55
C LEU A 351 16.28 22.38 19.95
N GLN A 352 15.42 22.25 20.96
CA GLN A 352 15.80 22.38 22.36
C GLN A 352 15.89 20.99 23.01
N THR A 353 16.87 20.77 23.89
CA THR A 353 16.96 19.49 24.62
C THR A 353 15.75 19.30 25.52
N GLN A 354 15.00 18.22 25.31
CA GLN A 354 13.93 17.79 26.21
C GLN A 354 14.56 16.91 27.28
N LYS A 355 14.69 17.42 28.52
CA LYS A 355 15.46 16.78 29.62
C LYS A 355 14.75 15.57 30.24
N THR A 356 14.38 14.57 29.43
CA THR A 356 13.67 13.35 29.85
C THR A 356 14.60 12.29 30.45
N SER A 357 15.89 12.30 30.08
CA SER A 357 16.93 11.41 30.59
C SER A 357 18.27 12.15 30.76
N ALA A 358 19.26 11.49 31.35
CA ALA A 358 20.61 12.03 31.51
C ALA A 358 21.33 12.22 30.17
N SER A 359 20.96 11.46 29.14
CA SER A 359 21.57 11.49 27.81
C SER A 359 20.73 12.23 26.77
N SER A 360 19.67 12.94 27.19
CA SER A 360 18.82 13.69 26.26
C SER A 360 19.63 14.78 25.54
N SER A 361 19.49 14.84 24.22
CA SER A 361 20.23 15.78 23.37
C SER A 361 19.46 16.08 22.09
N PHE A 362 19.34 17.37 21.76
CA PHE A 362 18.76 17.80 20.49
C PHE A 362 19.62 17.41 19.27
N LEU A 363 20.86 16.95 19.47
CA LEU A 363 21.77 16.54 18.40
C LEU A 363 21.52 15.12 17.89
N HIS A 364 20.65 14.35 18.56
CA HIS A 364 20.27 13.04 18.06
C HIS A 364 19.59 13.14 16.69
N PRO A 365 19.80 12.15 15.81
CA PRO A 365 19.14 12.10 14.51
C PRO A 365 17.63 11.93 14.68
N VAL A 366 16.89 12.33 13.64
CA VAL A 366 15.44 12.18 13.58
C VAL A 366 15.07 10.71 13.34
N SER A 367 14.08 10.24 14.07
CA SER A 367 13.58 8.86 14.00
C SER A 367 12.18 8.78 13.40
N GLY A 368 11.51 9.91 13.21
CA GLY A 368 10.22 9.95 12.53
C GLY A 368 9.66 11.36 12.45
N VAL A 369 8.77 11.56 11.49
CA VAL A 369 8.12 12.84 11.22
C VAL A 369 6.68 12.58 10.81
N SER A 370 5.74 13.37 11.32
CA SER A 370 4.33 13.29 10.97
C SER A 370 3.67 14.65 11.12
N TYR A 371 2.86 15.03 10.14
CA TYR A 371 2.10 16.27 10.18
C TYR A 371 0.66 16.00 10.58
N ILE A 372 0.16 16.82 11.49
CA ILE A 372 -1.18 16.73 12.07
C ILE A 372 -1.99 17.92 11.58
N ALA A 373 -2.81 17.67 10.55
CA ALA A 373 -3.56 18.70 9.83
C ALA A 373 -4.44 19.55 10.73
N LYS A 374 -5.11 18.95 11.72
CA LYS A 374 -6.02 19.65 12.63
C LYS A 374 -5.35 20.79 13.39
N TYR A 375 -4.13 20.57 13.85
CA TYR A 375 -3.40 21.53 14.68
C TYR A 375 -2.37 22.33 13.88
N ASP A 376 -2.34 22.15 12.56
CA ASP A 376 -1.31 22.70 11.68
C ASP A 376 0.10 22.50 12.26
N MET A 377 0.38 21.26 12.70
CA MET A 377 1.53 20.93 13.54
C MET A 377 2.34 19.78 12.95
N LEU A 378 3.64 20.01 12.78
CA LEU A 378 4.62 18.98 12.47
C LEU A 378 5.18 18.39 13.76
N VAL A 379 4.97 17.10 13.98
CA VAL A 379 5.55 16.33 15.09
C VAL A 379 6.74 15.53 14.57
N LEU A 380 7.85 15.59 15.28
CA LEU A 380 9.05 14.78 15.00
C LEU A 380 9.54 14.11 16.28
N SER A 381 10.18 12.96 16.14
CA SER A 381 10.88 12.29 17.23
C SER A 381 12.38 12.21 16.95
N LEU A 382 13.18 12.29 18.02
CA LEU A 382 14.63 12.06 17.96
C LEU A 382 14.98 10.71 18.56
N GLN A 383 16.20 10.23 18.28
CA GLN A 383 16.67 8.94 18.77
C GLN A 383 16.71 8.80 20.30
N ASP A 384 16.84 9.91 21.04
CA ASP A 384 16.78 9.88 22.51
C ASP A 384 15.37 9.70 23.09
N GLY A 385 14.37 9.54 22.23
CA GLY A 385 12.96 9.39 22.58
C GLY A 385 12.23 10.69 22.86
N SER A 386 12.86 11.84 22.60
CA SER A 386 12.18 13.14 22.67
C SER A 386 11.28 13.40 21.46
N PHE A 387 10.16 14.07 21.72
CA PHE A 387 9.19 14.53 20.73
C PHE A 387 9.21 16.05 20.66
N HIS A 388 9.14 16.61 19.45
CA HIS A 388 9.13 18.04 19.20
C HIS A 388 7.99 18.42 18.26
N ALA A 389 7.46 19.62 18.45
CA ALA A 389 6.44 20.21 17.59
C ALA A 389 6.95 21.48 16.90
N VAL A 390 6.62 21.63 15.62
CA VAL A 390 6.65 22.89 14.87
C VAL A 390 5.20 23.22 14.52
N TYR A 391 4.71 24.36 14.97
CA TYR A 391 3.32 24.79 14.76
C TYR A 391 3.20 25.71 13.56
N GLN A 392 1.96 25.96 13.13
CA GLN A 392 1.63 26.96 12.11
C GLN A 392 2.32 26.69 10.75
N MET A 393 2.43 25.41 10.38
CA MET A 393 3.11 24.98 9.15
C MET A 393 2.50 25.60 7.89
N THR A 394 1.18 25.82 7.85
CA THR A 394 0.48 26.45 6.73
C THR A 394 0.65 27.97 6.68
N THR A 395 0.98 28.64 7.79
CA THR A 395 0.90 30.12 7.92
C THR A 395 2.25 30.81 8.19
N GLU A 396 2.89 30.60 9.33
CA GLU A 396 4.27 31.01 9.61
C GLU A 396 4.85 30.06 10.67
N PRO A 397 5.76 29.13 10.31
CA PRO A 397 6.09 28.03 11.19
C PRO A 397 6.87 28.51 12.41
N THR A 398 6.56 27.98 13.58
CA THR A 398 7.17 28.40 14.85
C THR A 398 7.36 27.24 15.81
N LEU A 399 8.40 27.31 16.66
CA LEU A 399 8.61 26.37 17.77
C LEU A 399 7.82 26.73 19.03
N VAL A 400 7.25 27.93 19.08
CA VAL A 400 6.49 28.42 20.24
C VAL A 400 5.03 28.04 20.04
N SER A 401 4.46 27.32 21.00
CA SER A 401 3.05 26.97 20.97
C SER A 401 2.19 28.25 20.92
N PRO A 402 1.36 28.45 19.87
CA PRO A 402 0.55 29.65 19.75
C PRO A 402 -0.58 29.67 20.79
N GLU A 403 -1.03 28.49 21.21
CA GLU A 403 -2.08 28.31 22.21
C GLU A 403 -1.59 27.41 23.35
N PRO A 404 -2.04 27.64 24.60
CA PRO A 404 -1.66 26.82 25.76
C PRO A 404 -2.28 25.43 25.75
N THR A 405 -3.32 25.21 24.95
CA THR A 405 -4.06 23.94 24.79
C THR A 405 -3.35 22.95 23.88
N LEU A 406 -2.48 23.42 22.99
CA LEU A 406 -1.78 22.59 22.03
C LEU A 406 -0.70 21.73 22.71
N PRO A 407 -0.46 20.51 22.21
CA PRO A 407 0.55 19.63 22.78
C PRO A 407 1.95 20.24 22.58
N THR A 408 2.67 20.45 23.69
CA THR A 408 4.04 21.01 23.68
C THR A 408 5.09 19.91 23.56
N SER A 409 6.26 20.23 22.96
CA SER A 409 7.42 19.33 22.87
C SER A 409 7.80 18.72 24.23
N SER A 410 7.76 19.51 25.30
CA SER A 410 8.07 19.07 26.66
C SER A 410 7.02 18.11 27.23
N ALA A 411 5.73 18.41 27.02
CA ALA A 411 4.64 17.54 27.47
C ALA A 411 4.65 16.20 26.74
N MET A 412 4.78 16.21 25.40
CA MET A 412 4.86 15.00 24.58
C MET A 412 6.07 14.13 24.95
N SER A 413 7.24 14.75 25.12
CA SER A 413 8.46 14.03 25.52
C SER A 413 8.34 13.41 26.92
N SER A 414 7.76 14.14 27.87
CA SER A 414 7.52 13.64 29.23
C SER A 414 6.52 12.48 29.24
N LEU A 415 5.50 12.56 28.38
CA LEU A 415 4.50 11.51 28.24
C LEU A 415 5.09 10.26 27.58
N SER A 416 5.82 10.40 26.48
CA SER A 416 6.56 9.30 25.84
C SER A 416 7.48 8.60 26.85
N ARG A 417 8.23 9.38 27.66
CA ARG A 417 9.08 8.83 28.72
C ARG A 417 8.28 8.07 29.79
N THR A 418 7.10 8.56 30.14
CA THR A 418 6.19 7.89 31.07
C THR A 418 5.67 6.58 30.50
N ILE A 419 5.32 6.55 29.21
CA ILE A 419 4.89 5.35 28.48
C ILE A 419 6.05 4.32 28.42
N PHE A 420 7.26 4.76 28.12
CA PHE A 420 8.45 3.90 28.18
C PHE A 420 8.61 3.24 29.55
N GLY A 421 8.58 4.03 30.63
CA GLY A 421 8.67 3.48 32.00
C GLY A 421 7.55 2.52 32.38
N ARG A 422 6.42 2.57 31.67
CA ARG A 422 5.25 1.72 31.84
C ARG A 422 5.34 0.42 31.03
N CYS A 423 5.99 0.45 29.87
CA CYS A 423 6.21 -0.72 29.02
C CYS A 423 7.40 -1.57 29.49
N GLU A 424 8.36 -0.99 30.21
CA GLU A 424 9.50 -1.73 30.74
C GLU A 424 9.15 -2.58 31.97
N GLU A 425 9.69 -3.80 32.05
CA GLU A 425 9.50 -4.69 33.20
C GLU A 425 10.18 -4.15 34.47
N LYS A 426 11.34 -3.50 34.28
CA LYS A 426 12.18 -2.93 35.32
C LYS A 426 11.88 -1.44 35.50
N PRO A 427 11.98 -0.90 36.73
CA PRO A 427 11.79 0.52 36.97
C PRO A 427 12.84 1.34 36.22
N VAL A 428 12.38 2.24 35.36
CA VAL A 428 13.23 3.11 34.53
C VAL A 428 13.85 4.21 35.39
N LYS A 429 15.18 4.32 35.34
CA LYS A 429 16.00 5.34 36.00
C LYS A 429 16.24 6.52 35.07
N LYS A 430 16.67 7.67 35.60
CA LYS A 430 17.04 8.85 34.79
C LYS A 430 18.25 8.58 33.87
N THR A 431 19.11 7.62 34.22
CA THR A 431 20.27 7.20 33.43
C THR A 431 19.90 6.33 32.23
N ASP A 432 18.70 5.72 32.24
CA ASP A 432 18.25 4.87 31.16
C ASP A 432 17.75 5.76 30.00
N LEU A 433 18.21 5.49 28.79
CA LEU A 433 17.82 6.13 27.56
C LEU A 433 16.72 5.30 26.89
N SER A 434 15.69 5.98 26.39
CA SER A 434 14.62 5.41 25.57
C SER A 434 15.02 5.56 24.11
N VAL A 435 15.72 4.59 23.55
CA VAL A 435 16.18 4.65 22.16
C VAL A 435 14.99 4.44 21.24
N VAL A 436 14.68 5.45 20.42
CA VAL A 436 13.61 5.40 19.42
C VAL A 436 14.24 5.44 18.05
N ASP A 437 14.08 4.42 17.23
CA ASP A 437 14.73 4.38 15.92
C ASP A 437 13.77 4.52 14.73
N GLY A 438 12.46 4.49 15.00
CA GLY A 438 11.38 4.68 14.04
C GLY A 438 10.12 5.22 14.72
N MET A 439 9.45 6.19 14.10
CA MET A 439 8.16 6.72 14.55
C MET A 439 7.30 7.14 13.36
N THR A 440 6.01 6.85 13.43
CA THR A 440 5.01 7.37 12.48
C THR A 440 3.66 7.57 13.17
N SER A 441 2.78 8.36 12.56
CA SER A 441 1.42 8.52 13.06
C SER A 441 0.58 7.26 12.78
N PHE A 442 -0.22 6.85 13.75
CA PHE A 442 -1.12 5.70 13.60
C PHE A 442 -2.46 6.12 12.96
N ASN A 443 -3.04 7.23 13.43
CA ASN A 443 -4.36 7.72 13.02
C ASN A 443 -4.32 9.12 12.37
N GLY A 444 -3.14 9.66 12.05
CA GLY A 444 -2.99 11.02 11.54
C GLY A 444 -3.31 12.11 12.58
N SER A 445 -3.40 11.75 13.87
CA SER A 445 -3.73 12.67 14.96
C SER A 445 -2.94 12.35 16.23
N SER A 446 -3.58 12.21 17.40
CA SER A 446 -2.94 12.04 18.72
C SER A 446 -2.23 10.70 18.95
N THR A 447 -2.51 9.68 18.15
CA THR A 447 -1.99 8.32 18.35
C THR A 447 -0.79 8.09 17.47
N PHE A 448 0.32 7.72 18.10
CA PHE A 448 1.59 7.44 17.41
C PHE A 448 1.97 5.99 17.61
N ILE A 449 2.77 5.50 16.66
CA ILE A 449 3.46 4.23 16.77
C ILE A 449 4.97 4.48 16.65
N TRP A 450 5.73 3.93 17.59
CA TRP A 450 7.18 4.09 17.60
C TRP A 450 7.89 2.88 18.20
N THR A 451 9.16 2.74 17.85
CA THR A 451 10.04 1.73 18.43
C THR A 451 10.70 2.26 19.69
N CYS A 452 10.98 1.39 20.65
CA CYS A 452 11.56 1.77 21.91
C CYS A 452 12.45 0.65 22.47
N GLU A 453 13.70 0.98 22.75
CA GLU A 453 14.66 0.11 23.44
C GLU A 453 15.26 0.80 24.66
N SER A 454 15.44 0.05 25.75
CA SER A 454 16.11 0.52 26.96
C SER A 454 17.63 0.33 26.87
N LEU A 455 18.36 1.45 26.85
CA LEU A 455 19.82 1.49 26.87
C LEU A 455 20.32 2.27 28.10
N CYS A 456 21.35 1.79 28.80
CA CYS A 456 21.98 2.54 29.88
C CYS A 456 23.43 2.89 29.48
N PRO A 457 23.69 4.08 28.93
CA PRO A 457 25.02 4.42 28.40
C PRO A 457 26.14 4.38 29.45
N THR A 458 25.81 4.51 30.72
CA THR A 458 26.78 4.50 31.83
C THR A 458 27.19 3.10 32.28
N ASP A 459 26.44 2.06 31.92
CA ASP A 459 26.66 0.70 32.44
C ASP A 459 27.72 -0.07 31.63
N PHE A 460 28.06 0.38 30.41
CA PHE A 460 28.98 -0.30 29.47
C PHE A 460 28.77 -1.81 29.31
N SER A 461 27.62 -2.34 29.76
CA SER A 461 27.30 -3.75 29.76
C SER A 461 26.92 -4.14 28.34
N TYR A 462 27.77 -4.94 27.71
CA TYR A 462 27.49 -5.47 26.39
C TYR A 462 26.30 -6.42 26.47
N LYS A 463 25.23 -6.10 25.74
CA LYS A 463 24.13 -7.02 25.47
C LYS A 463 24.33 -7.59 24.08
N ALA A 464 24.43 -8.92 23.98
CA ALA A 464 24.45 -9.58 22.69
C ALA A 464 23.16 -9.25 21.91
N ASP A 465 23.26 -9.14 20.58
CA ASP A 465 22.13 -8.79 19.71
C ASP A 465 20.87 -9.62 20.03
N ALA A 466 21.01 -10.93 20.24
CA ALA A 466 19.90 -11.85 20.56
C ALA A 466 19.19 -11.56 21.90
N GLN A 467 19.81 -10.81 22.81
CA GLN A 467 19.26 -10.44 24.12
C GLN A 467 18.62 -9.04 24.10
N ARG A 468 18.76 -8.29 23.02
CA ARG A 468 18.13 -6.98 22.87
C ARG A 468 16.65 -7.16 22.54
N THR A 469 15.81 -6.34 23.14
CA THR A 469 14.37 -6.34 22.91
C THR A 469 13.97 -4.94 22.52
N THR A 470 13.38 -4.80 21.32
CA THR A 470 12.75 -3.55 20.90
C THR A 470 11.25 -3.69 21.06
N ASN A 471 10.63 -2.78 21.79
CA ASN A 471 9.19 -2.69 21.93
C ASN A 471 8.63 -1.77 20.85
N ILE A 472 7.57 -2.19 20.17
CA ILE A 472 6.78 -1.34 19.30
C ILE A 472 5.54 -0.91 20.09
N ILE A 473 5.45 0.38 20.34
CA ILE A 473 4.45 0.98 21.22
C ILE A 473 3.46 1.74 20.35
N THR A 474 2.16 1.49 20.54
CA THR A 474 1.09 2.33 19.98
C THR A 474 0.35 2.98 21.13
N ALA A 475 0.38 4.31 21.21
CA ALA A 475 -0.21 5.04 22.32
C ALA A 475 -0.52 6.49 21.95
N ASP A 476 -1.38 7.11 22.76
CA ASP A 476 -1.73 8.53 22.61
C ASP A 476 -0.64 9.40 23.24
N ILE A 477 -0.11 10.35 22.46
CA ILE A 477 0.90 11.33 22.91
C ILE A 477 0.25 12.62 23.42
N TRP A 478 -1.06 12.76 23.25
CA TRP A 478 -1.91 13.71 23.98
C TRP A 478 -3.36 13.21 23.99
N SER A 479 -4.18 13.78 24.87
CA SER A 479 -5.60 13.42 24.91
C SER A 479 -6.34 14.12 23.78
N GLU A 480 -7.05 13.34 22.97
CA GLU A 480 -7.95 13.85 21.96
C GLU A 480 -9.26 13.09 22.04
N ASN A 481 -10.34 13.82 22.33
CA ASN A 481 -11.67 13.26 22.52
C ASN A 481 -12.68 14.01 21.65
N ASP A 482 -12.26 14.36 20.42
CA ASP A 482 -13.04 15.22 19.53
C ASP A 482 -13.68 14.41 18.39
N PRO A 483 -14.99 14.10 18.46
CA PRO A 483 -15.70 13.38 17.41
C PRO A 483 -15.81 14.20 16.11
N GLU A 484 -15.72 15.53 16.16
CA GLU A 484 -15.76 16.37 14.96
C GLU A 484 -14.56 16.13 14.06
N LEU A 485 -13.37 15.95 14.66
CA LEU A 485 -12.17 15.60 13.90
C LEU A 485 -12.37 14.28 13.14
N LEU A 486 -12.87 13.26 13.83
CA LEU A 486 -13.09 11.96 13.21
C LEU A 486 -14.08 12.08 12.05
N THR A 487 -15.13 12.90 12.20
CA THR A 487 -16.07 13.19 11.11
C THR A 487 -15.39 13.90 9.94
N HIS A 488 -14.54 14.89 10.19
CA HIS A 488 -13.78 15.56 9.14
C HIS A 488 -12.87 14.58 8.39
N GLN A 489 -12.19 13.68 9.10
CA GLN A 489 -11.39 12.62 8.50
C GLN A 489 -12.24 11.66 7.65
N ILE A 490 -13.43 11.28 8.13
CA ILE A 490 -14.39 10.47 7.39
C ILE A 490 -14.77 11.17 6.08
N HIS A 491 -15.15 12.45 6.14
CA HIS A 491 -15.48 13.21 4.93
C HIS A 491 -14.29 13.31 3.97
N GLN A 492 -13.10 13.61 4.47
CA GLN A 492 -11.90 13.74 3.64
C GLN A 492 -11.58 12.43 2.92
N VAL A 493 -11.56 11.29 3.64
CA VAL A 493 -11.27 9.98 3.05
C VAL A 493 -12.36 9.55 2.06
N LEU A 494 -13.64 9.78 2.38
CA LEU A 494 -14.77 9.38 1.52
C LEU A 494 -15.01 10.33 0.34
N SER A 495 -14.50 11.56 0.40
CA SER A 495 -14.50 12.51 -0.72
C SER A 495 -13.46 12.18 -1.80
N LEU A 496 -12.52 11.26 -1.49
CA LEU A 496 -11.47 10.71 -2.36
C LEU A 496 -10.51 11.74 -2.98
N PRO A 497 -9.33 11.94 -2.39
CA PRO A 497 -8.28 12.68 -3.07
C PRO A 497 -7.67 11.89 -4.25
N PRO A 498 -7.02 12.57 -5.22
CA PRO A 498 -6.36 11.95 -6.37
C PRO A 498 -5.32 10.88 -6.01
N SER A 499 -4.69 11.00 -4.84
CA SER A 499 -3.60 10.14 -4.35
C SER A 499 -4.06 8.81 -3.72
N THR A 500 -5.31 8.39 -3.96
CA THR A 500 -5.84 7.11 -3.46
C THR A 500 -5.54 5.92 -4.37
N SER A 501 -5.08 6.18 -5.61
CA SER A 501 -4.68 5.12 -6.54
C SER A 501 -3.56 4.27 -5.94
N GLY A 502 -3.69 2.95 -6.06
CA GLY A 502 -2.72 2.01 -5.48
C GLY A 502 -2.77 1.91 -3.95
N ARG A 503 -3.82 2.38 -3.25
CA ARG A 503 -4.00 2.16 -1.80
C ARG A 503 -5.17 1.22 -1.51
N ALA A 504 -5.04 0.35 -0.50
CA ALA A 504 -6.11 -0.53 -0.08
C ALA A 504 -7.11 0.20 0.84
N PRO A 505 -8.39 -0.17 0.82
CA PRO A 505 -9.38 0.37 1.76
C PRO A 505 -9.00 0.19 3.22
N LEU A 506 -8.30 -0.90 3.57
CA LEU A 506 -7.76 -1.12 4.90
C LEU A 506 -6.81 0.00 5.34
N ASP A 507 -5.91 0.47 4.47
CA ASP A 507 -5.00 1.57 4.76
C ASP A 507 -5.74 2.89 4.97
N LEU A 508 -6.69 3.20 4.07
CA LEU A 508 -7.47 4.44 4.10
C LEU A 508 -8.41 4.52 5.30
N LEU A 509 -9.02 3.40 5.70
CA LEU A 509 -9.98 3.34 6.80
C LEU A 509 -9.34 3.06 8.16
N ARG A 510 -8.06 2.65 8.22
CA ARG A 510 -7.40 2.31 9.50
C ARG A 510 -7.55 3.43 10.55
N PRO A 511 -7.24 4.71 10.26
CA PRO A 511 -7.41 5.79 11.23
C PRO A 511 -8.85 5.93 11.74
N ILE A 512 -9.82 5.79 10.83
CA ILE A 512 -11.24 5.96 11.11
C ILE A 512 -11.76 4.80 11.98
N ILE A 513 -11.49 3.56 11.55
CA ILE A 513 -11.90 2.35 12.28
C ILE A 513 -11.30 2.34 13.67
N PHE A 514 -10.06 2.81 13.83
CA PHE A 514 -9.42 2.96 15.12
C PHE A 514 -10.16 3.96 16.02
N GLY A 515 -10.48 5.16 15.52
CA GLY A 515 -11.24 6.15 16.27
C GLY A 515 -12.63 5.66 16.68
N LEU A 516 -13.30 4.89 15.80
CA LEU A 516 -14.61 4.30 16.06
C LEU A 516 -14.58 3.08 17.01
N GLN A 517 -13.41 2.64 17.50
CA GLN A 517 -13.35 1.62 18.54
C GLN A 517 -13.91 2.14 19.87
N ASN A 518 -13.86 3.45 20.11
CA ASN A 518 -14.50 4.07 21.25
C ASN A 518 -16.03 4.07 21.07
N ASP A 519 -16.72 3.26 21.87
CA ASP A 519 -18.18 3.10 21.83
C ASP A 519 -18.91 4.44 22.01
N GLU A 520 -18.40 5.35 22.85
CA GLU A 520 -18.99 6.67 23.07
C GLU A 520 -18.90 7.55 21.82
N HIS A 521 -17.76 7.50 21.12
CA HIS A 521 -17.57 8.25 19.87
C HIS A 521 -18.45 7.69 18.77
N LEU A 522 -18.46 6.37 18.60
CA LEU A 522 -19.29 5.71 17.61
C LEU A 522 -20.77 6.06 17.84
N LEU A 523 -21.24 6.00 19.09
CA LEU A 523 -22.59 6.40 19.49
C LEU A 523 -22.93 7.83 19.10
N ALA A 524 -22.05 8.78 19.42
CA ALA A 524 -22.24 10.19 19.08
C ALA A 524 -22.24 10.45 17.57
N LEU A 525 -21.52 9.62 16.80
CA LEU A 525 -21.32 9.80 15.37
C LEU A 525 -22.32 9.06 14.49
N PHE A 526 -23.09 8.10 15.00
CA PHE A 526 -24.03 7.30 14.20
C PHE A 526 -24.94 8.13 13.28
N PRO A 527 -25.60 9.22 13.74
CA PRO A 527 -26.48 10.00 12.87
C PRO A 527 -25.74 10.56 11.65
N ARG A 528 -24.56 11.16 11.87
CA ARG A 528 -23.74 11.75 10.81
C ARG A 528 -23.11 10.69 9.91
N LEU A 529 -22.70 9.56 10.48
CA LEU A 529 -22.24 8.41 9.71
C LEU A 529 -23.34 7.93 8.77
N LEU A 530 -24.58 7.78 9.26
CA LEU A 530 -25.71 7.39 8.43
C LEU A 530 -26.02 8.41 7.34
N GLU A 531 -25.93 9.71 7.61
CA GLU A 531 -26.04 10.76 6.58
C GLU A 531 -24.98 10.58 5.48
N VAL A 532 -23.72 10.37 5.85
CA VAL A 532 -22.61 10.17 4.91
C VAL A 532 -22.73 8.87 4.13
N LEU A 533 -23.16 7.79 4.78
CA LEU A 533 -23.36 6.48 4.16
C LEU A 533 -24.52 6.50 3.16
N ASN A 534 -25.60 7.23 3.46
CA ASN A 534 -26.77 7.38 2.60
C ASN A 534 -26.66 8.51 1.57
N ALA A 535 -25.59 9.33 1.63
CA ALA A 535 -25.41 10.42 0.69
C ALA A 535 -25.37 9.90 -0.76
N PRO A 536 -26.05 10.56 -1.70
CA PRO A 536 -26.10 10.11 -3.09
C PRO A 536 -24.69 10.06 -3.69
N ILE A 537 -24.45 9.05 -4.52
CA ILE A 537 -23.19 8.89 -5.22
C ILE A 537 -23.47 9.13 -6.71
N PRO A 538 -22.78 10.09 -7.35
CA PRO A 538 -22.99 10.41 -8.77
C PRO A 538 -22.95 9.15 -9.64
N MET A 539 -23.87 9.03 -10.60
CA MET A 539 -23.83 7.95 -11.58
C MET A 539 -22.70 8.19 -12.57
N LEU A 540 -21.97 7.12 -12.90
CA LEU A 540 -21.06 7.13 -14.06
C LEU A 540 -21.91 7.09 -15.32
N LEU A 541 -21.51 7.89 -16.30
CA LEU A 541 -22.05 7.76 -17.64
C LEU A 541 -21.50 6.45 -18.24
N PRO A 542 -22.33 5.67 -18.96
CA PRO A 542 -21.86 4.50 -19.69
C PRO A 542 -20.79 4.90 -20.70
N GLU A 543 -19.67 4.18 -20.72
CA GLU A 543 -18.72 4.26 -21.83
C GLU A 543 -19.19 3.33 -22.95
N THR A 544 -19.13 3.81 -24.19
CA THR A 544 -19.45 2.98 -25.37
C THR A 544 -18.16 2.43 -25.94
N TYR A 545 -18.11 1.12 -26.14
CA TYR A 545 -16.96 0.42 -26.69
C TYR A 545 -17.23 0.06 -28.15
N ALA A 546 -16.18 0.12 -28.98
CA ALA A 546 -16.26 -0.41 -30.33
C ALA A 546 -16.31 -1.95 -30.29
N GLU A 547 -16.98 -2.54 -31.27
CA GLU A 547 -17.10 -3.99 -31.36
C GLU A 547 -15.78 -4.62 -31.81
N ALA A 548 -15.31 -5.61 -31.04
CA ALA A 548 -14.12 -6.37 -31.38
C ALA A 548 -14.36 -7.31 -32.56
N ARG A 549 -13.34 -7.53 -33.38
CA ARG A 549 -13.44 -8.30 -34.64
C ARG A 549 -12.78 -9.68 -34.59
N GLU A 550 -11.64 -9.80 -33.93
CA GLU A 550 -10.84 -11.04 -33.89
C GLU A 550 -10.23 -11.28 -32.51
N LEU A 551 -10.21 -12.53 -32.07
CA LEU A 551 -9.61 -12.90 -30.78
C LEU A 551 -8.10 -13.06 -30.91
N THR A 552 -7.33 -12.11 -30.38
CA THR A 552 -5.87 -12.17 -30.28
C THR A 552 -5.40 -12.17 -28.82
N PRO A 553 -4.17 -12.64 -28.52
CA PRO A 553 -3.59 -12.53 -27.17
C PRO A 553 -3.52 -11.09 -26.66
N GLU A 554 -3.27 -10.13 -27.55
CA GLU A 554 -3.24 -8.70 -27.27
C GLU A 554 -4.63 -8.21 -26.88
N LEU A 555 -5.66 -8.65 -27.60
CA LEU A 555 -7.04 -8.30 -27.26
C LEU A 555 -7.47 -8.90 -25.91
N ARG A 556 -7.06 -10.14 -25.60
CA ARG A 556 -7.33 -10.74 -24.27
C ARG A 556 -6.72 -9.89 -23.15
N ARG A 557 -5.48 -9.41 -23.35
CA ARG A 557 -4.81 -8.48 -22.43
C ARG A 557 -5.59 -7.17 -22.33
N GLU A 558 -5.98 -6.59 -23.47
CA GLU A 558 -6.76 -5.36 -23.51
C GLU A 558 -8.11 -5.48 -22.79
N VAL A 559 -8.83 -6.60 -22.96
CA VAL A 559 -10.08 -6.90 -22.23
C VAL A 559 -9.81 -6.95 -20.74
N ARG A 560 -8.77 -7.68 -20.31
CA ARG A 560 -8.39 -7.77 -18.90
C ARG A 560 -8.10 -6.39 -18.32
N ASP A 561 -7.29 -5.60 -19.01
CA ASP A 561 -6.78 -4.33 -18.50
C ASP A 561 -7.89 -3.27 -18.48
N ASN A 562 -8.80 -3.27 -19.46
CA ASN A 562 -10.00 -2.42 -19.44
C ASN A 562 -11.00 -2.83 -18.35
N ILE A 563 -11.26 -4.13 -18.18
CA ILE A 563 -12.13 -4.60 -17.08
C ILE A 563 -11.55 -4.17 -15.74
N GLY A 564 -10.25 -4.38 -15.52
CA GLY A 564 -9.61 -4.00 -14.26
C GLY A 564 -9.57 -2.47 -14.06
N LYS A 565 -9.34 -1.68 -15.11
CA LYS A 565 -9.43 -0.20 -15.10
C LYS A 565 -10.80 0.25 -14.58
N HIS A 566 -11.89 -0.27 -15.14
CA HIS A 566 -13.24 0.14 -14.75
C HIS A 566 -13.66 -0.41 -13.39
N LEU A 567 -13.28 -1.65 -13.06
CA LEU A 567 -13.64 -2.26 -11.79
C LEU A 567 -12.81 -1.74 -10.60
N LEU A 568 -11.53 -1.41 -10.79
CA LEU A 568 -10.60 -1.08 -9.71
C LEU A 568 -10.04 0.34 -9.77
N GLY A 569 -9.90 0.91 -10.97
CA GLY A 569 -9.35 2.26 -11.18
C GLY A 569 -10.35 3.40 -11.02
N SER A 570 -11.65 3.11 -10.90
CA SER A 570 -12.68 4.15 -10.70
C SER A 570 -12.68 4.67 -9.27
N GLN A 571 -12.54 6.00 -9.10
CA GLN A 571 -12.67 6.65 -7.80
C GLN A 571 -14.05 6.38 -7.19
N ARG A 572 -15.12 6.52 -7.97
CA ARG A 572 -16.49 6.20 -7.51
C ARG A 572 -16.59 4.81 -6.90
N MET A 573 -15.99 3.80 -7.53
CA MET A 573 -15.99 2.43 -7.01
C MET A 573 -15.22 2.32 -5.69
N ILE A 574 -14.10 3.02 -5.54
CA ILE A 574 -13.36 3.08 -4.28
C ILE A 574 -14.22 3.72 -3.18
N ALA A 575 -14.90 4.84 -3.46
CA ALA A 575 -15.78 5.51 -2.49
C ALA A 575 -16.92 4.59 -2.02
N LEU A 576 -17.58 3.92 -2.95
CA LEU A 576 -18.63 2.93 -2.65
C LEU A 576 -18.11 1.82 -1.73
N ARG A 577 -16.91 1.29 -2.01
CA ARG A 577 -16.26 0.23 -1.21
C ARG A 577 -15.87 0.71 0.19
N LEU A 578 -15.35 1.93 0.31
CA LEU A 578 -15.00 2.53 1.59
C LEU A 578 -16.26 2.73 2.45
N ARG A 579 -17.33 3.28 1.86
CA ARG A 579 -18.63 3.44 2.54
C ARG A 579 -19.22 2.11 2.95
N LEU A 580 -19.20 1.10 2.08
CA LEU A 580 -19.69 -0.25 2.41
C LEU A 580 -18.91 -0.85 3.59
N SER A 581 -17.58 -0.75 3.56
CA SER A 581 -16.73 -1.27 4.64
C SER A 581 -17.00 -0.57 5.97
N LEU A 582 -17.26 0.74 5.93
CA LEU A 582 -17.63 1.53 7.11
C LEU A 582 -19.05 1.18 7.60
N ALA A 583 -20.02 1.00 6.70
CA ALA A 583 -21.37 0.57 7.04
C ALA A 583 -21.39 -0.82 7.69
N ASP A 584 -20.63 -1.78 7.14
CA ASP A 584 -20.46 -3.13 7.70
C ASP A 584 -19.79 -3.09 9.09
N TYR A 585 -18.86 -2.16 9.31
CA TYR A 585 -18.27 -1.95 10.63
C TYR A 585 -19.30 -1.41 11.63
N CYS A 586 -20.02 -0.34 11.24
CA CYS A 586 -21.05 0.29 12.06
C CYS A 586 -22.17 -0.68 12.41
N TRP A 587 -22.64 -1.47 11.44
CA TRP A 587 -23.66 -2.51 11.63
C TRP A 587 -23.28 -3.53 12.72
N ARG A 588 -22.04 -4.02 12.70
CA ARG A 588 -21.54 -5.01 13.68
C ARG A 588 -21.34 -4.43 15.08
N ARG A 589 -21.16 -3.11 15.18
CA ARG A 589 -20.91 -2.41 16.45
C ARG A 589 -22.13 -1.64 16.97
N ALA A 590 -23.24 -1.65 16.24
CA ALA A 590 -24.47 -1.00 16.63
C ALA A 590 -25.02 -1.58 17.95
N PRO A 591 -25.25 -0.73 18.98
CA PRO A 591 -25.62 -1.20 20.31
C PRO A 591 -27.08 -1.64 20.41
N ASP A 592 -27.97 -1.03 19.64
CA ASP A 592 -29.39 -1.37 19.57
C ASP A 592 -29.81 -1.89 18.18
N ASP A 593 -30.99 -2.51 18.14
CA ASP A 593 -31.52 -3.15 16.92
C ASP A 593 -31.99 -2.12 15.89
N GLU A 594 -32.34 -0.90 16.29
CA GLU A 594 -32.79 0.16 15.37
C GLU A 594 -31.61 0.68 14.54
N LEU A 595 -30.54 1.11 15.20
CA LEU A 595 -29.29 1.52 14.55
C LEU A 595 -28.69 0.37 13.74
N ARG A 596 -28.77 -0.87 14.25
CA ARG A 596 -28.34 -2.05 13.49
C ARG A 596 -29.15 -2.21 12.21
N THR A 597 -30.47 -2.01 12.27
CA THR A 597 -31.35 -2.08 11.09
C THR A 597 -31.03 -0.96 10.09
N GLN A 598 -30.82 0.27 10.56
CA GLN A 598 -30.45 1.40 9.70
C GLN A 598 -29.09 1.19 9.02
N CYS A 599 -28.07 0.74 9.77
CA CYS A 599 -26.75 0.42 9.22
C CYS A 599 -26.82 -0.77 8.25
N SER A 600 -27.61 -1.80 8.57
CA SER A 600 -27.84 -2.96 7.68
C SER A 600 -28.52 -2.54 6.37
N SER A 601 -29.47 -1.61 6.45
CA SER A 601 -30.14 -1.03 5.27
C SER A 601 -29.13 -0.25 4.41
N ALA A 602 -28.33 0.64 5.02
CA ALA A 602 -27.28 1.37 4.32
C ALA A 602 -26.23 0.43 3.69
N ALA A 603 -25.76 -0.59 4.42
CA ALA A 603 -24.82 -1.60 3.91
C ALA A 603 -25.42 -2.37 2.73
N SER A 604 -26.70 -2.73 2.80
CA SER A 604 -27.42 -3.44 1.73
C SER A 604 -27.60 -2.57 0.48
N LEU A 605 -27.93 -1.28 0.64
CA LEU A 605 -28.00 -0.31 -0.46
C LEU A 605 -26.62 -0.11 -1.12
N LEU A 606 -25.56 0.06 -0.33
CA LEU A 606 -24.20 0.21 -0.83
C LEU A 606 -23.68 -1.07 -1.50
N LEU A 607 -23.98 -2.24 -0.94
CA LEU A 607 -23.65 -3.53 -1.55
C LEU A 607 -24.37 -3.70 -2.89
N GLY A 608 -25.66 -3.33 -2.95
CA GLY A 608 -26.43 -3.29 -4.20
C GLY A 608 -25.79 -2.35 -5.22
N ALA A 609 -25.43 -1.13 -4.83
CA ALA A 609 -24.77 -0.16 -5.71
C ALA A 609 -23.41 -0.66 -6.24
N VAL A 610 -22.59 -1.30 -5.39
CA VAL A 610 -21.34 -1.94 -5.79
C VAL A 610 -21.61 -3.08 -6.78
N SER A 611 -22.57 -3.96 -6.47
CA SER A 611 -22.95 -5.10 -7.31
C SER A 611 -23.45 -4.65 -8.69
N HIS A 612 -24.36 -3.68 -8.73
CA HIS A 612 -24.91 -3.13 -9.97
C HIS A 612 -23.82 -2.45 -10.81
N SER A 613 -22.87 -1.77 -10.17
CA SER A 613 -21.74 -1.16 -10.89
C SER A 613 -20.81 -2.21 -11.49
N ILE A 614 -20.52 -3.30 -10.77
CA ILE A 614 -19.75 -4.44 -11.30
C ILE A 614 -20.50 -5.05 -12.50
N GLN A 615 -21.79 -5.32 -12.34
CA GLN A 615 -22.63 -5.92 -13.37
C GLN A 615 -22.72 -5.05 -14.63
N GLN A 616 -22.89 -3.74 -14.48
CA GLN A 616 -22.89 -2.80 -15.61
C GLN A 616 -21.57 -2.87 -16.37
N VAL A 617 -20.43 -2.80 -15.67
CA VAL A 617 -19.11 -2.91 -16.28
C VAL A 617 -18.97 -4.24 -17.03
N LEU A 618 -19.43 -5.35 -16.46
CA LEU A 618 -19.40 -6.65 -17.13
C LEU A 618 -20.31 -6.68 -18.37
N ILE A 619 -21.53 -6.16 -18.31
CA ILE A 619 -22.42 -6.09 -19.47
C ILE A 619 -21.81 -5.28 -20.60
N ASP A 620 -21.24 -4.11 -20.29
CA ASP A 620 -20.68 -3.22 -21.30
C ASP A 620 -19.51 -3.90 -22.03
N HIS A 621 -18.60 -4.54 -21.28
CA HIS A 621 -17.46 -5.25 -21.85
C HIS A 621 -17.89 -6.53 -22.60
N LEU A 622 -18.82 -7.32 -22.05
CA LEU A 622 -19.35 -8.52 -22.71
C LEU A 622 -20.07 -8.17 -24.02
N SER A 623 -20.82 -7.06 -24.03
CA SER A 623 -21.48 -6.57 -25.24
C SER A 623 -20.48 -6.18 -26.33
N ALA A 624 -19.35 -5.57 -25.93
CA ALA A 624 -18.30 -5.16 -26.84
C ALA A 624 -17.54 -6.34 -27.48
N ILE A 625 -17.38 -7.44 -26.74
CA ILE A 625 -16.65 -8.64 -27.19
C ILE A 625 -17.54 -9.78 -27.67
N LEU A 626 -18.87 -9.64 -27.65
CA LEU A 626 -19.79 -10.71 -28.01
C LEU A 626 -19.52 -11.29 -29.41
N ASN A 627 -18.98 -10.48 -30.31
CA ASN A 627 -18.65 -10.92 -31.67
C ASN A 627 -17.48 -11.92 -31.74
N ILE A 628 -16.67 -12.02 -30.69
CA ILE A 628 -15.50 -12.90 -30.63
C ILE A 628 -15.62 -13.95 -29.50
N THR A 629 -16.72 -13.96 -28.75
CA THR A 629 -16.99 -15.02 -27.77
C THR A 629 -17.21 -16.36 -28.46
N THR A 630 -16.68 -17.41 -27.85
CA THR A 630 -16.84 -18.81 -28.26
C THR A 630 -18.03 -19.47 -27.56
N LYS A 631 -18.36 -20.71 -27.95
CA LYS A 631 -19.42 -21.49 -27.27
C LYS A 631 -19.14 -21.69 -25.77
N GLU A 632 -17.87 -21.75 -25.38
CA GLU A 632 -17.45 -21.95 -23.99
C GLU A 632 -17.64 -20.70 -23.12
N ASP A 633 -17.76 -19.51 -23.73
CA ASP A 633 -17.96 -18.24 -23.03
C ASP A 633 -19.43 -17.96 -22.72
N LEU A 634 -20.35 -18.53 -23.51
CA LEU A 634 -21.79 -18.26 -23.40
C LEU A 634 -22.42 -18.63 -22.05
N PRO A 635 -22.02 -19.72 -21.36
CA PRO A 635 -22.49 -19.98 -20.00
C PRO A 635 -22.18 -18.84 -19.02
N PHE A 636 -21.04 -18.16 -19.18
CA PHE A 636 -20.70 -16.99 -18.38
C PHE A 636 -21.48 -15.75 -18.81
N VAL A 637 -21.65 -15.52 -20.12
CA VAL A 637 -22.48 -14.41 -20.65
C VAL A 637 -23.90 -14.48 -20.10
N TYR A 638 -24.57 -15.62 -20.27
CA TYR A 638 -25.94 -15.81 -19.79
C TYR A 638 -26.05 -15.72 -18.26
N ARG A 639 -25.00 -16.13 -17.54
CA ARG A 639 -24.95 -15.96 -16.08
C ARG A 639 -24.93 -14.48 -15.68
N VAL A 640 -24.14 -13.65 -16.35
CA VAL A 640 -24.14 -12.20 -16.10
C VAL A 640 -25.51 -11.59 -16.46
N VAL A 641 -26.13 -12.03 -17.57
CA VAL A 641 -27.50 -11.63 -17.93
C VAL A 641 -28.48 -11.99 -16.81
N ILE A 642 -28.52 -13.25 -16.36
CA ILE A 642 -29.44 -13.70 -15.31
C ILE A 642 -29.24 -12.91 -14.02
N GLN A 643 -27.99 -12.65 -13.62
CA GLN A 643 -27.68 -11.81 -12.46
C GLN A 643 -28.31 -10.42 -12.52
N CYS A 644 -28.38 -9.84 -13.72
CA CYS A 644 -28.96 -8.51 -13.97
C CYS A 644 -30.48 -8.53 -14.13
N LEU A 645 -31.09 -9.71 -14.19
CA LEU A 645 -32.54 -9.94 -14.22
C LEU A 645 -33.08 -10.41 -12.85
N LEU A 646 -32.21 -10.64 -11.87
CA LEU A 646 -32.64 -10.97 -10.51
C LEU A 646 -33.41 -9.80 -9.86
N PRO A 647 -34.33 -10.08 -8.92
CA PRO A 647 -35.06 -9.04 -8.20
C PRO A 647 -34.12 -8.03 -7.53
N GLY A 648 -34.40 -6.74 -7.72
CA GLY A 648 -33.61 -5.63 -7.16
C GLY A 648 -32.64 -4.97 -8.13
N ALA A 649 -32.42 -5.55 -9.31
CA ALA A 649 -31.63 -4.91 -10.37
C ALA A 649 -32.31 -3.62 -10.89
N PRO A 650 -31.54 -2.56 -11.21
CA PRO A 650 -32.08 -1.35 -11.82
C PRO A 650 -32.67 -1.63 -13.21
N PRO A 651 -33.78 -0.98 -13.61
CA PRO A 651 -34.40 -1.21 -14.92
C PRO A 651 -33.44 -1.01 -16.11
N SER A 652 -32.55 -0.02 -16.04
CA SER A 652 -31.54 0.23 -17.08
C SER A 652 -30.54 -0.90 -17.24
N LEU A 653 -30.19 -1.57 -16.13
CA LEU A 653 -29.29 -2.72 -16.13
C LEU A 653 -29.99 -3.94 -16.72
N SER A 654 -31.25 -4.17 -16.34
CA SER A 654 -32.07 -5.25 -16.90
C SER A 654 -32.34 -5.07 -18.40
N GLU A 655 -32.56 -3.84 -18.85
CA GLU A 655 -32.70 -3.51 -20.27
C GLU A 655 -31.40 -3.83 -21.04
N SER A 656 -30.26 -3.38 -20.53
CA SER A 656 -28.94 -3.67 -21.12
C SER A 656 -28.65 -5.18 -21.16
N ALA A 657 -29.04 -5.91 -20.10
CA ALA A 657 -28.91 -7.35 -20.02
C ALA A 657 -29.79 -8.07 -21.06
N GLN A 658 -31.02 -7.60 -21.26
CA GLN A 658 -31.92 -8.17 -22.27
C GLN A 658 -31.40 -7.94 -23.69
N ILE A 659 -30.82 -6.76 -23.96
CA ILE A 659 -30.16 -6.47 -25.24
C ILE A 659 -29.01 -7.46 -25.47
N LEU A 660 -28.14 -7.66 -24.47
CA LEU A 660 -27.04 -8.64 -24.55
C LEU A 660 -27.56 -10.06 -24.77
N ALA A 661 -28.63 -10.47 -24.08
CA ALA A 661 -29.25 -11.78 -24.21
C ALA A 661 -29.81 -12.04 -25.61
N ASN A 662 -30.50 -11.05 -26.19
CA ASN A 662 -31.07 -11.14 -27.53
C ASN A 662 -29.94 -11.30 -28.57
N ARG A 663 -28.89 -10.48 -28.48
CA ARG A 663 -27.72 -10.56 -29.36
C ARG A 663 -26.98 -11.91 -29.24
N ALA A 664 -26.87 -12.46 -28.03
CA ALA A 664 -26.26 -13.76 -27.80
C ALA A 664 -27.09 -14.90 -28.44
N THR A 665 -28.42 -14.79 -28.37
CA THR A 665 -29.36 -15.75 -28.95
C THR A 665 -29.34 -15.74 -30.48
N GLU A 666 -29.27 -14.55 -31.09
CA GLU A 666 -29.19 -14.35 -32.54
C GLU A 666 -27.98 -15.03 -33.19
N ARG A 667 -26.89 -15.26 -32.44
CA ARG A 667 -25.69 -15.99 -32.91
C ARG A 667 -25.87 -17.51 -33.02
N GLY A 668 -27.10 -18.01 -32.95
CA GLY A 668 -27.41 -19.40 -33.30
C GLY A 668 -27.29 -20.38 -32.13
N GLN A 669 -27.46 -19.90 -30.90
CA GLN A 669 -27.71 -20.76 -29.73
C GLN A 669 -29.04 -20.35 -29.11
N GLN A 670 -30.03 -21.24 -29.20
CA GLN A 670 -31.34 -21.00 -28.59
C GLN A 670 -31.16 -20.89 -27.07
N PHE A 671 -31.27 -19.68 -26.55
CA PHE A 671 -31.58 -19.45 -25.15
C PHE A 671 -33.06 -19.79 -24.96
N SER A 672 -33.35 -21.05 -24.60
CA SER A 672 -34.70 -21.45 -24.25
C SER A 672 -35.06 -20.85 -22.90
N SER A 673 -35.69 -19.67 -22.90
CA SER A 673 -36.23 -19.02 -21.70
C SER A 673 -37.42 -19.78 -21.06
N GLY A 674 -37.67 -21.04 -21.48
CA GLY A 674 -38.76 -21.89 -21.02
C GLY A 674 -38.28 -23.29 -20.69
N GLN A 675 -38.40 -23.66 -19.41
CA GLN A 675 -38.37 -25.00 -18.78
C GLN A 675 -37.20 -25.98 -19.04
N ASP A 676 -36.40 -25.85 -20.09
CA ASP A 676 -35.20 -26.65 -20.33
C ASP A 676 -33.92 -25.83 -20.02
N THR A 677 -33.79 -25.38 -18.76
CA THR A 677 -32.65 -24.62 -18.23
C THR A 677 -31.41 -25.47 -17.92
N ASN A 678 -31.41 -26.74 -18.29
CA ASN A 678 -30.38 -27.73 -17.92
C ASN A 678 -28.94 -27.32 -18.30
N ASP A 679 -28.74 -26.49 -19.35
CA ASP A 679 -27.39 -26.10 -19.80
C ASP A 679 -26.77 -24.94 -19.00
N LEU A 680 -27.56 -24.18 -18.22
CA LEU A 680 -27.06 -23.13 -17.32
C LEU A 680 -27.03 -23.57 -15.85
N GLU A 681 -27.69 -24.69 -15.56
CA GLU A 681 -27.74 -25.29 -14.24
C GLU A 681 -26.41 -25.95 -13.92
N GLU A 682 -25.78 -25.47 -12.85
CA GLU A 682 -24.57 -26.08 -12.34
C GLU A 682 -24.93 -27.39 -11.63
N SER A 683 -24.15 -28.44 -11.86
CA SER A 683 -24.32 -29.68 -11.11
C SER A 683 -23.78 -29.53 -9.69
N CYS A 684 -24.55 -29.97 -8.70
CA CYS A 684 -24.12 -30.02 -7.31
C CYS A 684 -22.88 -30.92 -7.18
N PRO A 685 -21.76 -30.42 -6.64
CA PRO A 685 -20.54 -31.23 -6.50
C PRO A 685 -20.71 -32.49 -5.64
N ALA A 686 -21.70 -32.53 -4.75
CA ALA A 686 -21.95 -33.69 -3.89
C ALA A 686 -22.88 -34.74 -4.51
N CYS A 687 -23.96 -34.32 -5.19
CA CYS A 687 -25.02 -35.25 -5.63
C CYS A 687 -25.35 -35.17 -7.13
N GLY A 688 -24.66 -34.34 -7.91
CA GLY A 688 -24.85 -34.20 -9.35
C GLY A 688 -26.12 -33.48 -9.79
N LEU A 689 -27.13 -33.34 -8.91
CA LEU A 689 -28.37 -32.64 -9.22
C LEU A 689 -28.12 -31.19 -9.62
N ALA A 690 -28.90 -30.71 -10.59
CA ALA A 690 -28.95 -29.32 -10.99
C ALA A 690 -29.18 -28.37 -9.81
N VAL A 691 -28.42 -27.27 -9.79
CA VAL A 691 -28.50 -26.22 -8.77
C VAL A 691 -29.07 -24.96 -9.42
N PRO A 692 -30.27 -24.52 -9.02
CA PRO A 692 -30.87 -23.31 -9.57
C PRO A 692 -30.05 -22.07 -9.21
N TYR A 693 -29.98 -21.12 -10.12
CA TYR A 693 -29.28 -19.85 -9.92
C TYR A 693 -30.21 -18.80 -9.32
N ASN A 694 -30.45 -18.88 -8.02
CA ASN A 694 -31.36 -17.97 -7.29
C ASN A 694 -30.65 -16.88 -6.49
N ASP A 695 -29.38 -17.09 -6.15
CA ASP A 695 -28.56 -16.19 -5.32
C ASP A 695 -27.16 -16.10 -5.92
N VAL A 696 -26.59 -14.89 -5.93
CA VAL A 696 -25.26 -14.57 -6.47
C VAL A 696 -24.14 -15.06 -5.55
N SER A 697 -24.41 -15.16 -4.25
CA SER A 697 -23.44 -15.45 -3.19
C SER A 697 -23.46 -16.90 -2.71
N SER A 698 -24.62 -17.55 -2.77
CA SER A 698 -24.84 -18.91 -2.27
C SER A 698 -25.54 -19.79 -3.32
N ALA A 699 -25.42 -21.10 -3.16
CA ALA A 699 -26.07 -22.08 -4.02
C ALA A 699 -26.57 -23.25 -3.17
N THR A 700 -27.84 -23.63 -3.33
CA THR A 700 -28.42 -24.77 -2.61
C THR A 700 -29.05 -25.72 -3.61
N CYS A 701 -28.63 -26.99 -3.61
CA CYS A 701 -29.24 -27.99 -4.49
C CYS A 701 -30.58 -28.50 -3.92
N PRO A 702 -31.43 -29.18 -4.71
CA PRO A 702 -32.69 -29.74 -4.23
C PRO A 702 -32.57 -30.71 -3.04
N ASN A 703 -31.40 -31.35 -2.87
CA ASN A 703 -31.10 -32.21 -1.72
C ASN A 703 -30.60 -31.45 -0.48
N GLY A 704 -30.54 -30.11 -0.52
CA GLY A 704 -30.15 -29.28 0.62
C GLY A 704 -28.63 -29.07 0.81
N HIS A 705 -27.78 -29.56 -0.10
CA HIS A 705 -26.34 -29.24 -0.05
C HIS A 705 -26.12 -27.76 -0.38
N GLN A 706 -25.40 -27.06 0.49
CA GLN A 706 -25.11 -25.63 0.36
C GLN A 706 -23.67 -25.39 -0.07
N TRP A 707 -23.48 -24.44 -0.98
CA TRP A 707 -22.18 -24.04 -1.51
C TRP A 707 -22.06 -22.53 -1.55
N MET A 708 -20.84 -22.01 -1.41
CA MET A 708 -20.54 -20.62 -1.73
C MET A 708 -20.27 -20.47 -3.23
N ARG A 709 -20.59 -19.29 -3.75
CA ARG A 709 -20.25 -18.89 -5.11
C ARG A 709 -19.00 -18.01 -5.14
N CYS A 710 -18.27 -18.08 -6.25
CA CYS A 710 -17.13 -17.22 -6.52
C CYS A 710 -17.60 -15.75 -6.57
N SER A 711 -17.01 -14.89 -5.76
CA SER A 711 -17.35 -13.45 -5.75
C SER A 711 -16.98 -12.68 -7.01
N ILE A 712 -16.31 -13.31 -7.98
CA ILE A 712 -15.96 -12.68 -9.26
C ILE A 712 -16.83 -13.25 -10.39
N THR A 713 -17.03 -14.57 -10.41
CA THR A 713 -17.64 -15.28 -11.55
C THR A 713 -18.99 -15.90 -11.22
N SER A 714 -19.36 -15.93 -9.93
CA SER A 714 -20.56 -16.52 -9.36
C SER A 714 -20.80 -18.01 -9.65
N PHE A 715 -19.82 -18.73 -10.16
CA PHE A 715 -19.82 -20.20 -10.19
C PHE A 715 -19.62 -20.78 -8.80
N ILE A 716 -20.15 -21.99 -8.55
CA ILE A 716 -20.01 -22.76 -7.32
C ILE A 716 -18.52 -23.04 -7.06
N LEU A 717 -18.08 -22.73 -5.84
CA LEU A 717 -16.73 -23.04 -5.38
C LEU A 717 -16.65 -24.51 -4.94
N SER A 718 -16.31 -25.39 -5.87
CA SER A 718 -16.15 -26.84 -5.67
C SER A 718 -14.70 -27.29 -5.50
N THR A 719 -13.74 -26.35 -5.55
CA THR A 719 -12.30 -26.61 -5.43
C THR A 719 -11.72 -25.87 -4.24
N PRO A 720 -10.68 -26.42 -3.59
CA PRO A 720 -9.93 -25.70 -2.57
C PRO A 720 -9.04 -24.59 -3.17
N MET A 721 -8.82 -24.56 -4.49
CA MET A 721 -7.98 -23.58 -5.22
C MET A 721 -8.66 -22.19 -5.31
N VAL A 722 -8.81 -21.54 -4.16
CA VAL A 722 -9.49 -20.27 -3.99
C VAL A 722 -8.63 -19.28 -3.22
N ARG A 723 -8.88 -18.00 -3.47
CA ARG A 723 -8.36 -16.87 -2.70
C ARG A 723 -9.49 -16.23 -1.89
N THR A 724 -9.17 -15.77 -0.69
CA THR A 724 -10.13 -15.22 0.29
C THR A 724 -9.82 -13.76 0.56
N CYS A 725 -10.83 -12.90 0.47
CA CYS A 725 -10.64 -11.47 0.74
C CYS A 725 -10.42 -11.21 2.23
N ILE A 726 -9.39 -10.43 2.58
CA ILE A 726 -9.06 -10.12 3.98
C ILE A 726 -10.10 -9.23 4.67
N GLY A 727 -10.79 -8.39 3.89
CA GLY A 727 -11.76 -7.43 4.41
C GLY A 727 -13.16 -8.01 4.58
N CYS A 728 -13.67 -8.76 3.60
CA CYS A 728 -15.07 -9.23 3.61
C CYS A 728 -15.26 -10.75 3.52
N THR A 729 -14.17 -11.54 3.62
CA THR A 729 -14.13 -13.02 3.60
C THR A 729 -14.72 -13.71 2.36
N ARG A 730 -15.24 -12.94 1.40
CA ARG A 730 -15.67 -13.46 0.11
C ARG A 730 -14.53 -14.20 -0.59
N LYS A 731 -14.87 -15.36 -1.13
CA LYS A 731 -13.93 -16.25 -1.82
C LYS A 731 -14.05 -16.08 -3.33
N ALA A 732 -12.96 -16.30 -4.04
CA ALA A 732 -12.94 -16.36 -5.49
C ALA A 732 -11.96 -17.41 -5.96
N PHE A 733 -12.11 -17.91 -7.19
CA PHE A 733 -11.10 -18.80 -7.76
C PHE A 733 -9.74 -18.11 -7.86
N LEU A 734 -8.68 -18.92 -7.78
CA LEU A 734 -7.36 -18.49 -8.19
C LEU A 734 -7.35 -18.20 -9.70
N PRO A 735 -6.67 -17.13 -10.15
CA PRO A 735 -6.49 -16.88 -11.57
C PRO A 735 -5.72 -18.05 -12.22
N PRO A 736 -5.88 -18.29 -13.53
CA PRO A 736 -5.21 -19.38 -14.22
C PRO A 736 -3.69 -19.31 -14.05
N ILE A 737 -3.10 -20.39 -13.55
CA ILE A 737 -1.68 -20.47 -13.23
C ILE A 737 -0.94 -20.84 -14.52
N ARG A 738 0.02 -20.01 -14.95
CA ARG A 738 0.98 -20.46 -15.97
C ARG A 738 1.85 -21.54 -15.36
N LYS A 739 1.84 -22.74 -15.93
CA LYS A 739 2.78 -23.79 -15.52
C LYS A 739 4.18 -23.25 -15.75
N GLN A 740 4.90 -22.91 -14.68
CA GLN A 740 6.33 -22.72 -14.81
C GLN A 740 6.86 -24.08 -15.25
N ALA A 741 7.41 -24.16 -16.47
CA ALA A 741 8.09 -25.34 -16.93
C ALA A 741 9.03 -25.77 -15.80
N LYS A 742 8.76 -26.93 -15.19
CA LYS A 742 9.63 -27.50 -14.16
C LYS A 742 11.01 -27.55 -14.81
N LYS A 743 11.91 -26.66 -14.40
CA LYS A 743 13.32 -26.78 -14.75
C LYS A 743 13.75 -28.14 -14.22
N THR A 744 13.85 -29.11 -15.12
CA THR A 744 14.52 -30.37 -14.85
C THR A 744 15.96 -29.99 -14.51
N GLU A 745 16.30 -30.11 -13.23
CA GLU A 745 17.65 -29.92 -12.73
C GLU A 745 18.56 -30.95 -13.43
N GLY A 746 19.18 -30.60 -14.55
CA GLY A 746 20.08 -31.53 -15.23
C GLY A 746 20.55 -31.20 -16.66
N GLU A 747 19.85 -30.35 -17.42
CA GLU A 747 20.24 -30.07 -18.81
C GLU A 747 20.64 -28.60 -19.01
N GLY A 748 21.75 -28.40 -19.73
CA GLY A 748 22.52 -27.16 -19.81
C GLY A 748 21.75 -25.93 -20.28
N MET A 749 22.19 -24.77 -19.79
CA MET A 749 21.75 -23.43 -20.18
C MET A 749 21.94 -23.18 -21.69
N ASP A 750 20.87 -23.30 -22.47
CA ASP A 750 20.69 -22.49 -23.68
C ASP A 750 19.58 -21.47 -23.38
N LEU A 751 19.95 -20.19 -23.29
CA LEU A 751 19.16 -19.13 -22.62
C LEU A 751 18.23 -18.30 -23.54
N ASP A 752 18.12 -18.59 -24.84
CA ASP A 752 17.51 -17.62 -25.79
C ASP A 752 16.32 -18.17 -26.63
N GLY A 753 15.67 -19.25 -26.22
CA GLY A 753 14.41 -19.69 -26.85
C GLY A 753 13.22 -18.80 -26.41
N PRO A 754 12.38 -18.29 -27.32
CA PRO A 754 11.14 -17.62 -26.93
C PRO A 754 10.28 -18.60 -26.12
N PRO A 755 9.64 -18.16 -25.03
CA PRO A 755 8.80 -19.03 -24.22
C PRO A 755 7.71 -19.63 -25.11
N ALA A 756 7.63 -20.96 -25.16
CA ALA A 756 6.55 -21.65 -25.86
C ALA A 756 5.19 -21.16 -25.32
N ASP A 757 4.18 -21.13 -26.19
CA ASP A 757 2.80 -20.77 -25.85
C ASP A 757 2.18 -21.81 -24.89
N ASP A 758 2.63 -21.81 -23.63
CA ASP A 758 2.11 -22.69 -22.60
C ASP A 758 0.68 -22.27 -22.25
N GLU A 759 -0.28 -23.13 -22.60
CA GLU A 759 -1.67 -22.95 -22.20
C GLU A 759 -1.79 -22.85 -20.67
N PRO A 760 -2.56 -21.88 -20.16
CA PRO A 760 -2.74 -21.71 -18.72
C PRO A 760 -3.46 -22.93 -18.11
N ASP A 761 -3.01 -23.39 -16.94
CA ASP A 761 -3.69 -24.46 -16.22
C ASP A 761 -5.02 -23.94 -15.64
N VAL A 762 -6.11 -24.46 -16.18
CA VAL A 762 -7.49 -24.18 -15.77
C VAL A 762 -8.19 -25.43 -15.24
N SER A 763 -7.43 -26.48 -14.92
CA SER A 763 -7.99 -27.76 -14.49
C SER A 763 -8.78 -27.66 -13.18
N HIS A 764 -8.42 -26.70 -12.31
CA HIS A 764 -9.13 -26.37 -11.07
C HIS A 764 -10.46 -25.64 -11.28
N LEU A 765 -10.72 -25.05 -12.44
CA LEU A 765 -11.98 -24.38 -12.75
C LEU A 765 -13.02 -25.41 -13.21
N PRO A 766 -14.30 -25.26 -12.82
CA PRO A 766 -15.37 -26.10 -13.37
C PRO A 766 -15.48 -25.89 -14.89
N PRO A 767 -15.93 -26.89 -15.67
CA PRO A 767 -15.96 -26.80 -17.13
C PRO A 767 -16.60 -25.51 -17.68
N ALA A 768 -17.74 -25.10 -17.11
CA ALA A 768 -18.44 -23.87 -17.50
C ALA A 768 -17.67 -22.56 -17.20
N ALA A 769 -16.61 -22.62 -16.39
CA ALA A 769 -15.77 -21.48 -16.02
C ALA A 769 -14.40 -21.51 -16.70
N ARG A 770 -14.14 -22.42 -17.64
CA ARG A 770 -12.86 -22.54 -18.35
C ARG A 770 -12.71 -21.58 -19.54
N SER A 771 -13.74 -20.80 -19.81
CA SER A 771 -13.78 -19.78 -20.87
C SER A 771 -12.67 -18.73 -20.75
N TRP A 772 -12.19 -18.20 -21.88
CA TRP A 772 -11.13 -17.20 -21.87
C TRP A 772 -11.57 -15.88 -21.20
N VAL A 773 -12.86 -15.52 -21.33
CA VAL A 773 -13.42 -14.33 -20.65
C VAL A 773 -13.33 -14.48 -19.14
N VAL A 774 -13.70 -15.65 -18.61
CA VAL A 774 -13.59 -15.95 -17.17
C VAL A 774 -12.13 -15.91 -16.71
N GLN A 775 -11.22 -16.46 -17.51
CA GLN A 775 -9.78 -16.43 -17.23
C GLN A 775 -9.25 -15.00 -17.11
N GLU A 776 -9.58 -14.12 -18.05
CA GLU A 776 -9.13 -12.73 -18.04
C GLU A 776 -9.83 -11.92 -16.92
N LEU A 777 -11.11 -12.15 -16.64
CA LEU A 777 -11.81 -11.51 -15.53
C LEU A 777 -11.18 -11.87 -14.17
N LEU A 778 -10.83 -13.15 -13.97
CA LEU A 778 -10.15 -13.58 -12.74
C LEU A 778 -8.79 -12.90 -12.58
N ARG A 779 -8.05 -12.66 -13.68
CA ARG A 779 -6.78 -11.93 -13.66
C ARG A 779 -6.97 -10.42 -13.43
N ALA A 780 -7.99 -9.82 -14.04
CA ALA A 780 -8.31 -8.41 -13.90
C ALA A 780 -8.69 -8.05 -12.44
N ALA A 781 -9.41 -8.95 -11.77
CA ALA A 781 -9.82 -8.79 -10.38
C ALA A 781 -8.67 -9.15 -9.41
N SER A 782 -7.63 -8.32 -9.38
CA SER A 782 -6.48 -8.43 -8.45
C SER A 782 -6.88 -8.22 -6.99
N ARG A 783 -7.95 -7.45 -6.75
CA ARG A 783 -8.58 -7.17 -5.45
C ARG A 783 -10.03 -7.61 -5.41
N CYS A 784 -10.59 -7.68 -4.21
CA CYS A 784 -12.00 -7.98 -4.04
C CYS A 784 -12.87 -6.90 -4.68
N LEU A 785 -13.72 -7.30 -5.63
CA LEU A 785 -14.61 -6.37 -6.33
C LEU A 785 -15.60 -5.67 -5.38
N PHE A 786 -15.89 -6.26 -4.22
CA PHE A 786 -16.88 -5.76 -3.28
C PHE A 786 -16.35 -4.79 -2.23
N CYS A 787 -15.20 -5.07 -1.63
CA CYS A 787 -14.65 -4.20 -0.57
C CYS A 787 -13.29 -3.60 -0.92
N GLY A 788 -12.72 -3.91 -2.09
CA GLY A 788 -11.44 -3.38 -2.57
C GLY A 788 -10.20 -3.87 -1.83
N ASN A 789 -10.34 -4.66 -0.76
CA ASN A 789 -9.19 -5.23 -0.05
C ASN A 789 -8.57 -6.40 -0.82
N SER A 790 -7.29 -6.65 -0.56
CA SER A 790 -6.51 -7.72 -1.18
C SER A 790 -7.03 -9.11 -0.81
N PHE A 791 -6.72 -10.07 -1.68
CA PHE A 791 -6.96 -11.48 -1.44
C PHE A 791 -5.72 -12.14 -0.82
N VAL A 792 -5.94 -13.23 -0.07
CA VAL A 792 -4.90 -14.17 0.36
C VAL A 792 -5.24 -15.59 -0.10
N SER A 793 -4.24 -16.36 -0.50
CA SER A 793 -4.40 -17.80 -0.74
C SER A 793 -4.06 -18.56 0.55
N LEU A 794 -4.99 -19.40 1.02
CA LEU A 794 -4.82 -20.18 2.26
C LEU A 794 -4.14 -21.54 2.03
N LEU A 795 -3.93 -21.94 0.77
CA LEU A 795 -3.34 -23.23 0.38
C LEU A 795 -2.08 -23.06 -0.44
#